data_AF-A0A953B9M4-F1
#
_entry.id   AF-A0A953B9M4-F1
#
_cell.length_a   1.000
_cell.length_b   1.000
_cell.length_c   1.000
_cell.angle_alpha   90.00
_cell.angle_beta   90.00
_cell.angle_gamma   90.00
#
_symmetry.space_group_name_H-M   'P 1'
#
loop_
_entity.id
_entity.type
_entity.pdbx_description
1 polymer ?
#
loop_
_entity_poly.entity_id
_entity_poly.type
_entity_poly.pdbx_seq_one_letter_code
_entity_poly.pdbx_strand_id
1 'polypeptide(L)'
;MKSTILSILFLGAILLGSTAHADLCKSVTELVRPVTPGIENDEKLYEELFSDATYQGDRRWNGIILQCNRQRDTKGDEVLKITGSAAGNGETEVLKAADLDPKVIRGHYDFVGLPIGSLLGFKYVYMLSKEDGVWTMIIPYKPLFNELVEGRVDFDPSHAEQLYDASQVSDPSDNVQVFALNSDAKPISSTLCSTSTYFPGDAGKYDDKQLHRRDPENKFISHGLIEYRYEKDGDTFTGCRVKKNIDLYWRWDGGRNQAVKVTPQGWILDNFVRTSEAYWSIPGIFRLKLLLEGHNDASFPQSTRNLFQKGDHLTVRFATKFLRAHFNQMYKSNVFQPNNFSTMTIDGSYWHEVGHAFGLDDEYGFVEDEGKKSCKNTRFTGLYDTLSYQMCDGGATEKRTIYQYIAVSRYLTKQQECNHDNDCGAGRFCNAGLDLKKNQCMAKKADDETCDIAGGDHQCKSGYCKLSRCYTPNSVPMGETCYLNDACKEGKCSSLDGTKGTCVCQADADCGLGKYCNAGLDITKNSCVVLKENNETCDIAGGGHQCKSGFCKFSRCYTPNSVDMSDTCYNDDACKEGKCSAVDGAKGTCVCKEDSDCGAGKWCDAGFDTKVNACRPKLDKGEKCGSVGTFGNDHKCKSGNCSGAPNYKCK
;
A
#
# COMPACT_ATOMS: atom_id res chain seq x y z
N MET A 1 28.14 6.92 -1.61
CA MET A 1 27.01 7.88 -1.62
C MET A 1 26.52 8.27 -3.00
N LYS A 2 27.37 8.62 -3.99
CA LYS A 2 26.88 8.98 -5.34
C LYS A 2 26.24 7.82 -6.13
N SER A 3 26.67 6.58 -5.93
CA SER A 3 26.11 5.40 -6.62
C SER A 3 24.73 4.96 -6.09
N THR A 4 24.46 5.21 -4.81
CA THR A 4 23.19 4.86 -4.14
C THR A 4 22.06 5.80 -4.57
N ILE A 5 22.38 7.09 -4.80
CA ILE A 5 21.41 8.08 -5.31
C ILE A 5 21.02 7.79 -6.77
N LEU A 6 21.97 7.31 -7.59
CA LEU A 6 21.71 6.97 -8.99
C LEU A 6 20.84 5.70 -9.13
N SER A 7 20.99 4.74 -8.21
CA SER A 7 20.20 3.50 -8.20
C SER A 7 18.75 3.72 -7.74
N ILE A 8 18.52 4.65 -6.80
CA ILE A 8 17.16 5.08 -6.38
C ILE A 8 16.46 5.86 -7.51
N LEU A 9 17.19 6.68 -8.26
CA LEU A 9 16.67 7.39 -9.45
C LEU A 9 16.33 6.43 -10.60
N PHE A 10 17.11 5.36 -10.80
CA PHE A 10 16.85 4.35 -11.85
C PHE A 10 15.71 3.38 -11.48
N LEU A 11 15.56 2.97 -10.21
CA LEU A 11 14.37 2.22 -9.77
C LEU A 11 13.10 3.06 -9.84
N GLY A 12 13.19 4.35 -9.53
CA GLY A 12 12.10 5.31 -9.72
C GLY A 12 11.69 5.47 -11.18
N ALA A 13 12.58 5.23 -12.15
CA ALA A 13 12.29 5.33 -13.58
C ALA A 13 11.68 4.04 -14.19
N ILE A 14 11.94 2.86 -13.61
CA ILE A 14 11.44 1.58 -14.13
C ILE A 14 10.05 1.23 -13.58
N LEU A 15 9.64 1.82 -12.45
CA LEU A 15 8.26 1.75 -11.94
C LEU A 15 7.30 2.76 -12.62
N LEU A 16 7.78 3.59 -13.54
CA LEU A 16 6.97 4.48 -14.38
C LEU A 16 6.38 3.71 -15.58
N GLY A 17 5.59 2.67 -15.31
CA GLY A 17 4.57 2.28 -16.28
C GLY A 17 3.66 3.50 -16.44
N SER A 18 3.62 4.08 -17.66
CA SER A 18 2.96 5.35 -18.02
C SER A 18 1.83 5.74 -17.06
N THR A 19 2.17 6.53 -16.03
CA THR A 19 1.19 7.11 -15.13
C THR A 19 0.29 8.02 -15.96
N ALA A 20 -1.03 7.85 -15.86
CA ALA A 20 -1.99 8.70 -16.53
C ALA A 20 -1.78 10.16 -16.05
N HIS A 21 -1.08 10.97 -16.86
CA HIS A 21 -0.86 12.39 -16.59
C HIS A 21 -2.17 13.16 -16.74
N ALA A 22 -2.45 14.11 -15.84
CA ALA A 22 -3.65 14.95 -15.91
C ALA A 22 -3.69 15.78 -17.21
N ASP A 23 -2.53 16.07 -17.80
CA ASP A 23 -2.40 16.76 -19.08
C ASP A 23 -2.66 15.88 -20.32
N LEU A 24 -2.96 14.57 -20.18
CA LEU A 24 -3.32 13.72 -21.34
C LEU A 24 -4.55 14.26 -22.08
N CYS A 25 -5.55 14.77 -21.35
CA CYS A 25 -6.74 15.39 -21.94
C CYS A 25 -6.49 16.84 -22.40
N LYS A 26 -5.42 17.51 -21.92
CA LYS A 26 -4.96 18.78 -22.53
C LYS A 26 -4.30 18.55 -23.88
N SER A 27 -3.56 17.44 -24.07
CA SER A 27 -2.91 17.11 -25.35
C SER A 27 -3.88 16.86 -26.51
N VAL A 28 -5.17 16.69 -26.23
CA VAL A 28 -6.25 16.62 -27.23
C VAL A 28 -6.29 17.91 -28.08
N THR A 29 -5.75 19.02 -27.56
CA THR A 29 -5.62 20.30 -28.27
C THR A 29 -4.54 20.34 -29.36
N GLU A 30 -3.54 19.45 -29.34
CA GLU A 30 -2.43 19.51 -30.30
C GLU A 30 -2.48 18.47 -31.41
N LEU A 31 -3.16 17.34 -31.22
CA LEU A 31 -3.53 16.39 -32.27
C LEU A 31 -4.73 15.62 -31.75
N VAL A 32 -5.80 15.57 -32.54
CA VAL A 32 -6.85 14.57 -32.41
C VAL A 32 -6.17 13.21 -32.55
N ARG A 33 -5.71 12.63 -31.43
CA ARG A 33 -5.33 11.22 -31.43
C ARG A 33 -6.57 10.46 -31.88
N PRO A 34 -6.45 9.52 -32.83
CA PRO A 34 -7.55 8.64 -33.12
C PRO A 34 -7.95 7.96 -31.81
N VAL A 35 -9.26 7.98 -31.54
CA VAL A 35 -9.88 7.14 -30.53
C VAL A 35 -9.29 5.74 -30.71
N THR A 36 -8.76 5.14 -29.65
CA THR A 36 -8.12 3.82 -29.80
C THR A 36 -9.18 2.82 -30.30
N PRO A 37 -8.82 1.79 -31.07
CA PRO A 37 -9.80 0.79 -31.51
C PRO A 37 -10.60 0.16 -30.36
N GLY A 38 -9.99 0.09 -29.16
CA GLY A 38 -10.68 -0.33 -27.94
C GLY A 38 -11.79 0.64 -27.52
N ILE A 39 -11.54 1.95 -27.56
CA ILE A 39 -12.57 2.94 -27.25
C ILE A 39 -13.64 2.99 -28.34
N GLU A 40 -13.30 2.80 -29.62
CA GLU A 40 -14.32 2.72 -30.69
C GLU A 40 -15.30 1.56 -30.47
N ASN A 41 -14.84 0.44 -29.89
CA ASN A 41 -15.71 -0.67 -29.51
C ASN A 41 -16.49 -0.36 -28.23
N ASP A 42 -15.88 0.31 -27.25
CA ASP A 42 -16.55 0.80 -26.03
C ASP A 42 -17.70 1.77 -26.39
N GLU A 43 -17.49 2.65 -27.38
CA GLU A 43 -18.51 3.55 -27.92
C GLU A 43 -19.66 2.81 -28.61
N LYS A 44 -19.37 1.77 -29.39
CA LYS A 44 -20.44 0.96 -30.02
C LYS A 44 -21.30 0.27 -28.96
N LEU A 45 -20.67 -0.28 -27.92
CA LEU A 45 -21.40 -0.88 -26.81
C LEU A 45 -22.26 0.16 -26.07
N TYR A 46 -21.73 1.37 -25.89
CA TYR A 46 -22.51 2.50 -25.37
C TYR A 46 -23.76 2.78 -26.22
N GLU A 47 -23.60 2.91 -27.54
CA GLU A 47 -24.71 3.17 -28.47
C GLU A 47 -25.74 2.03 -28.47
N GLU A 48 -25.30 0.78 -28.26
CA GLU A 48 -26.18 -0.39 -28.11
C GLU A 48 -26.98 -0.35 -26.79
N LEU A 49 -26.34 -0.02 -25.68
CA LEU A 49 -26.98 -0.01 -24.35
C LEU A 49 -27.89 1.19 -24.13
N PHE A 50 -27.57 2.32 -24.76
CA PHE A 50 -28.33 3.57 -24.68
C PHE A 50 -28.77 3.98 -26.08
N SER A 51 -29.66 3.19 -26.69
CA SER A 51 -30.04 3.30 -28.11
C SER A 51 -30.90 4.52 -28.47
N ASP A 52 -31.38 5.27 -27.48
CA ASP A 52 -32.14 6.50 -27.75
C ASP A 52 -31.19 7.63 -28.18
N ALA A 53 -31.15 7.87 -29.48
CA ALA A 53 -30.32 8.90 -30.11
C ALA A 53 -30.53 10.30 -29.52
N THR A 54 -31.69 10.58 -28.90
CA THR A 54 -31.99 11.85 -28.23
C THR A 54 -30.99 12.15 -27.10
N TYR A 55 -30.47 11.11 -26.46
CA TYR A 55 -29.55 11.23 -25.32
C TYR A 55 -28.11 10.83 -25.64
N GLN A 56 -27.80 10.51 -26.89
CA GLN A 56 -26.45 10.04 -27.24
C GLN A 56 -25.44 11.17 -27.35
N GLY A 57 -25.83 12.34 -27.87
CA GLY A 57 -24.91 13.44 -28.13
C GLY A 57 -23.97 13.18 -29.32
N ASP A 58 -22.94 14.02 -29.46
CA ASP A 58 -21.92 13.84 -30.51
C ASP A 58 -21.02 12.63 -30.21
N ARG A 59 -20.97 11.69 -31.16
CA ARG A 59 -20.18 10.46 -31.03
C ARG A 59 -18.71 10.73 -30.76
N ARG A 60 -18.08 11.65 -31.48
CA ARG A 60 -16.64 11.90 -31.32
C ARG A 60 -16.33 12.53 -29.96
N TRP A 61 -17.20 13.39 -29.46
CA TRP A 61 -17.06 13.93 -28.11
C TRP A 61 -17.26 12.85 -27.03
N ASN A 62 -18.18 11.91 -27.23
CA ASN A 62 -18.35 10.76 -26.34
C ASN A 62 -17.07 9.92 -26.23
N GLY A 63 -16.40 9.65 -27.35
CA GLY A 63 -15.11 8.94 -27.35
C GLY A 63 -14.02 9.65 -26.56
N ILE A 64 -13.97 10.98 -26.65
CA ILE A 64 -13.04 11.80 -25.85
C ILE A 64 -13.37 11.67 -24.36
N ILE A 65 -14.64 11.83 -23.99
CA ILE A 65 -15.11 11.68 -22.59
C ILE A 65 -14.75 10.29 -22.08
N LEU A 66 -15.07 9.23 -22.84
CA LEU A 66 -14.76 7.85 -22.48
C LEU A 66 -13.27 7.65 -22.25
N GLN A 67 -12.45 8.01 -23.24
CA GLN A 67 -11.01 7.83 -23.15
C GLN A 67 -10.42 8.54 -21.93
N CYS A 68 -10.83 9.79 -21.68
CA CYS A 68 -10.36 10.57 -20.54
C CYS A 68 -10.76 9.93 -19.21
N ASN A 69 -12.03 9.58 -19.02
CA ASN A 69 -12.47 8.98 -17.75
C ASN A 69 -11.84 7.60 -17.53
N ARG A 70 -11.71 6.76 -18.56
CA ARG A 70 -11.10 5.43 -18.41
C ARG A 70 -9.64 5.51 -17.97
N GLN A 71 -8.89 6.53 -18.41
CA GLN A 71 -7.49 6.68 -18.02
C GLN A 71 -7.30 7.17 -16.58
N ARG A 72 -8.24 7.97 -16.07
CA ARG A 72 -8.17 8.53 -14.72
C ARG A 72 -8.91 7.66 -13.70
N ASP A 73 -9.71 6.71 -14.14
CA ASP A 73 -10.42 5.75 -13.29
C ASP A 73 -9.57 4.51 -13.00
N THR A 74 -9.36 4.17 -11.72
CA THR A 74 -8.69 2.93 -11.28
C THR A 74 -9.34 1.65 -11.83
N LYS A 75 -10.63 1.70 -12.19
CA LYS A 75 -11.37 0.61 -12.83
C LYS A 75 -11.43 0.72 -14.35
N GLY A 76 -10.96 1.82 -14.93
CA GLY A 76 -11.13 2.12 -16.36
C GLY A 76 -10.42 1.13 -17.27
N ASP A 77 -9.19 0.73 -16.97
CA ASP A 77 -8.47 -0.32 -17.72
C ASP A 77 -9.19 -1.68 -17.67
N GLU A 78 -9.79 -2.03 -16.53
CA GLU A 78 -10.55 -3.27 -16.38
C GLU A 78 -11.80 -3.23 -17.24
N VAL A 79 -12.56 -2.14 -17.19
CA VAL A 79 -13.73 -1.97 -18.05
C VAL A 79 -13.32 -2.01 -19.52
N LEU A 80 -12.31 -1.23 -19.92
CA LEU A 80 -11.86 -1.16 -21.32
C LEU A 80 -11.34 -2.49 -21.85
N LYS A 81 -10.72 -3.33 -21.01
CA LYS A 81 -10.31 -4.68 -21.40
C LYS A 81 -11.52 -5.56 -21.75
N ILE A 82 -12.64 -5.35 -21.07
CA ILE A 82 -13.88 -6.09 -21.29
C ILE A 82 -14.67 -5.48 -22.44
N THR A 83 -14.86 -4.15 -22.47
CA THR A 83 -15.71 -3.49 -23.46
C THR A 83 -15.00 -3.21 -24.79
N GLY A 84 -13.67 -3.10 -24.79
CA GLY A 84 -12.87 -2.76 -25.97
C GLY A 84 -12.55 -3.91 -26.92
N SER A 85 -12.95 -5.15 -26.61
CA SER A 85 -12.70 -6.30 -27.49
C SER A 85 -13.64 -6.31 -28.69
N ALA A 86 -13.10 -6.41 -29.90
CA ALA A 86 -13.88 -6.39 -31.15
C ALA A 86 -14.85 -7.57 -31.31
N ALA A 87 -14.57 -8.71 -30.64
CA ALA A 87 -15.54 -9.77 -30.45
C ALA A 87 -16.23 -9.52 -29.11
N GLY A 88 -17.53 -9.24 -29.12
CA GLY A 88 -18.32 -9.15 -27.89
C GLY A 88 -18.02 -10.37 -27.02
N ASN A 89 -17.54 -10.12 -25.80
CA ASN A 89 -17.33 -11.18 -24.84
C ASN A 89 -18.64 -11.42 -24.08
N GLY A 90 -18.85 -12.64 -23.60
CA GLY A 90 -20.04 -12.97 -22.81
C GLY A 90 -20.19 -12.12 -21.54
N GLU A 91 -19.13 -11.40 -21.12
CA GLU A 91 -19.18 -10.47 -20.00
C GLU A 91 -19.96 -9.19 -20.36
N THR A 92 -19.79 -8.62 -21.57
CA THR A 92 -20.55 -7.42 -22.00
C THR A 92 -22.06 -7.66 -22.14
N GLU A 93 -22.48 -8.89 -22.45
CA GLU A 93 -23.90 -9.27 -22.54
C GLU A 93 -24.64 -9.11 -21.21
N VAL A 94 -23.93 -9.16 -20.08
CA VAL A 94 -24.52 -8.90 -18.75
C VAL A 94 -25.16 -7.51 -18.70
N LEU A 95 -24.55 -6.48 -19.31
CA LEU A 95 -25.11 -5.12 -19.28
C LEU A 95 -26.41 -4.99 -20.09
N LYS A 96 -26.63 -5.89 -21.06
CA LYS A 96 -27.82 -5.92 -21.92
C LYS A 96 -29.03 -6.58 -21.26
N ALA A 97 -28.82 -7.32 -20.17
CA ALA A 97 -29.93 -7.89 -19.40
C ALA A 97 -30.95 -6.80 -19.02
N ALA A 98 -32.23 -7.16 -18.98
CA ALA A 98 -33.29 -6.25 -18.52
C ALA A 98 -33.15 -6.00 -17.01
N ASP A 99 -32.79 -7.06 -16.27
CA ASP A 99 -32.69 -7.05 -14.82
C ASP A 99 -31.27 -7.43 -14.38
N LEU A 100 -30.77 -6.71 -13.37
CA LEU A 100 -29.49 -6.94 -12.75
C LEU A 100 -29.59 -6.74 -11.24
N ASP A 101 -29.10 -7.74 -10.50
CA ASP A 101 -29.06 -7.71 -9.05
C ASP A 101 -28.28 -6.49 -8.52
N PRO A 102 -28.67 -5.93 -7.37
CA PRO A 102 -27.93 -4.88 -6.71
C PRO A 102 -26.46 -5.24 -6.47
N LYS A 103 -25.54 -4.40 -6.96
CA LYS A 103 -24.10 -4.54 -6.82
C LYS A 103 -23.46 -3.24 -6.38
N VAL A 104 -22.68 -3.27 -5.29
CA VAL A 104 -21.92 -2.10 -4.83
C VAL A 104 -20.64 -1.96 -5.62
N ILE A 105 -20.47 -0.79 -6.22
CA ILE A 105 -19.31 -0.36 -6.98
C ILE A 105 -18.42 0.51 -6.10
N ARG A 106 -17.11 0.20 -6.09
CA ARG A 106 -16.08 0.96 -5.38
C ARG A 106 -14.88 1.20 -6.28
N GLY A 107 -14.23 2.34 -6.09
CA GLY A 107 -12.98 2.65 -6.75
C GLY A 107 -12.52 4.06 -6.45
N HIS A 108 -11.47 4.47 -7.15
CA HIS A 108 -10.91 5.81 -7.08
C HIS A 108 -10.77 6.41 -8.47
N TYR A 109 -10.83 7.73 -8.52
CA TYR A 109 -10.58 8.52 -9.72
C TYR A 109 -9.47 9.53 -9.46
N ASP A 110 -8.44 9.54 -10.31
CA ASP A 110 -7.26 10.37 -10.18
C ASP A 110 -7.44 11.71 -10.90
N PHE A 111 -7.46 12.78 -10.12
CA PHE A 111 -7.62 14.13 -10.67
C PHE A 111 -6.30 14.71 -11.23
N VAL A 112 -5.19 14.52 -10.49
CA VAL A 112 -3.97 15.34 -10.68
C VAL A 112 -2.93 14.67 -11.59
N GLY A 113 -3.09 13.37 -11.91
CA GLY A 113 -2.17 12.60 -12.76
C GLY A 113 -0.68 12.75 -12.42
N LEU A 114 -0.41 13.09 -11.15
CA LEU A 114 0.92 13.08 -10.55
C LEU A 114 1.18 11.67 -10.01
N PRO A 115 2.44 11.20 -10.01
CA PRO A 115 2.81 9.88 -9.46
C PRO A 115 2.53 9.72 -7.95
N ILE A 116 2.11 10.77 -7.26
CA ILE A 116 1.63 10.77 -5.86
C ILE A 116 0.09 10.59 -5.80
N GLY A 117 -0.54 10.22 -6.93
CA GLY A 117 -1.98 10.27 -7.20
C GLY A 117 -2.88 9.62 -6.15
N SER A 118 -2.42 8.56 -5.47
CA SER A 118 -3.24 7.85 -4.47
C SER A 118 -3.55 8.66 -3.21
N LEU A 119 -2.75 9.67 -2.84
CA LEU A 119 -3.07 10.55 -1.71
C LEU A 119 -4.10 11.63 -2.07
N LEU A 120 -4.38 11.81 -3.36
CA LEU A 120 -5.26 12.86 -3.91
C LEU A 120 -6.40 12.29 -4.77
N GLY A 121 -6.52 10.96 -4.85
CA GLY A 121 -7.57 10.27 -5.59
C GLY A 121 -8.92 10.37 -4.90
N PHE A 122 -9.97 10.59 -5.68
CA PHE A 122 -11.34 10.71 -5.19
C PHE A 122 -11.98 9.33 -5.11
N LYS A 123 -12.34 8.90 -3.90
CA LYS A 123 -13.15 7.70 -3.71
C LYS A 123 -14.53 7.92 -4.35
N TYR A 124 -15.01 6.94 -5.12
CA TYR A 124 -16.42 6.80 -5.44
C TYR A 124 -16.96 5.49 -4.85
N VAL A 125 -18.21 5.54 -4.40
CA VAL A 125 -18.95 4.37 -3.92
C VAL A 125 -20.43 4.56 -4.22
N TYR A 126 -21.05 3.55 -4.82
CA TYR A 126 -22.49 3.56 -5.13
C TYR A 126 -22.98 2.14 -5.38
N MET A 127 -24.28 1.90 -5.26
CA MET A 127 -24.91 0.66 -5.68
C MET A 127 -25.55 0.84 -7.05
N LEU A 128 -25.38 -0.15 -7.93
CA LEU A 128 -26.05 -0.26 -9.21
C LEU A 128 -27.00 -1.44 -9.20
N SER A 129 -28.16 -1.27 -9.82
CA SER A 129 -29.11 -2.32 -10.15
C SER A 129 -29.81 -1.96 -11.46
N LYS A 130 -30.50 -2.93 -12.06
CA LYS A 130 -31.32 -2.70 -13.24
C LYS A 130 -32.62 -3.49 -13.09
N GLU A 131 -33.74 -2.86 -13.42
CA GLU A 131 -35.06 -3.48 -13.36
C GLU A 131 -35.85 -3.00 -14.58
N ASP A 132 -36.44 -3.93 -15.32
CA ASP A 132 -37.21 -3.65 -16.55
C ASP A 132 -36.46 -2.75 -17.54
N GLY A 133 -35.13 -2.93 -17.63
CA GLY A 133 -34.26 -2.15 -18.51
C GLY A 133 -33.82 -0.80 -17.94
N VAL A 134 -34.36 -0.35 -16.81
CA VAL A 134 -34.02 0.93 -16.17
C VAL A 134 -32.92 0.76 -15.15
N TRP A 135 -31.79 1.44 -15.36
CA TRP A 135 -30.70 1.45 -14.39
C TRP A 135 -31.07 2.29 -13.16
N THR A 136 -30.78 1.79 -11.97
CA THR A 136 -30.86 2.55 -10.72
C THR A 136 -29.49 2.62 -10.07
N MET A 137 -29.04 3.85 -9.80
CA MET A 137 -27.83 4.13 -9.03
C MET A 137 -28.21 4.74 -7.67
N ILE A 138 -27.67 4.18 -6.59
CA ILE A 138 -27.81 4.72 -5.25
C ILE A 138 -26.45 5.17 -4.72
N ILE A 139 -26.30 6.48 -4.46
CA ILE A 139 -25.07 7.03 -3.89
C ILE A 139 -25.30 7.29 -2.38
N PRO A 140 -24.54 6.61 -1.50
CA PRO A 140 -24.58 6.88 -0.07
C PRO A 140 -23.75 8.13 0.25
N TYR A 141 -24.40 9.11 0.86
CA TYR A 141 -23.81 10.33 1.36
C TYR A 141 -23.98 10.45 2.86
N LYS A 142 -22.95 10.97 3.53
CA LYS A 142 -23.00 11.44 4.90
C LYS A 142 -23.04 12.97 4.91
N PRO A 143 -24.17 13.59 5.24
CA PRO A 143 -24.27 15.04 5.31
C PRO A 143 -23.51 15.56 6.54
N LEU A 144 -22.69 16.60 6.36
CA LEU A 144 -22.10 17.38 7.44
C LEU A 144 -22.44 18.85 7.26
N PHE A 145 -22.97 19.52 8.27
CA PHE A 145 -23.22 20.96 8.19
C PHE A 145 -22.02 21.73 8.73
N ASN A 146 -21.35 22.48 7.87
CA ASN A 146 -20.29 23.40 8.26
C ASN A 146 -20.92 24.73 8.62
N GLU A 147 -21.43 24.81 9.85
CA GLU A 147 -22.10 25.99 10.38
C GLU A 147 -21.06 27.09 10.67
N LEU A 148 -21.18 28.24 9.99
CA LEU A 148 -20.42 29.44 10.38
C LEU A 148 -20.87 29.95 11.75
N VAL A 149 -22.17 29.84 12.00
CA VAL A 149 -22.80 30.20 13.25
C VAL A 149 -23.70 29.05 13.67
N GLU A 150 -23.42 28.50 14.84
CA GLU A 150 -24.09 27.33 15.37
C GLU A 150 -25.62 27.53 15.46
N GLY A 151 -26.37 26.52 15.03
CA GLY A 151 -27.82 26.46 15.09
C GLY A 151 -28.55 27.14 13.93
N ARG A 152 -27.88 27.46 12.82
CA ARG A 152 -28.44 28.32 11.76
C ARG A 152 -28.13 27.85 10.35
N VAL A 153 -28.97 28.28 9.41
CA VAL A 153 -28.76 28.12 7.97
C VAL A 153 -29.03 29.42 7.23
N ASP A 154 -28.32 29.63 6.13
CA ASP A 154 -28.47 30.81 5.27
C ASP A 154 -29.09 30.37 3.93
N PHE A 155 -30.15 31.06 3.51
CA PHE A 155 -30.83 30.86 2.24
C PHE A 155 -30.51 31.98 1.24
N ASP A 156 -30.38 31.62 -0.03
CA ASP A 156 -30.52 32.56 -1.14
C ASP A 156 -31.96 33.14 -1.15
N PRO A 157 -32.18 34.40 -1.57
CA PRO A 157 -33.50 35.01 -1.69
C PRO A 157 -34.53 34.15 -2.45
N SER A 158 -34.15 33.53 -3.56
CA SER A 158 -35.01 32.65 -4.37
C SER A 158 -35.44 31.38 -3.65
N HIS A 159 -34.62 30.87 -2.74
CA HIS A 159 -34.97 29.74 -1.87
C HIS A 159 -35.86 30.20 -0.70
N ALA A 160 -35.53 31.35 -0.12
CA ALA A 160 -36.34 31.98 0.92
C ALA A 160 -37.74 32.38 0.44
N GLU A 161 -37.92 32.67 -0.86
CA GLU A 161 -39.21 32.94 -1.49
C GLU A 161 -40.15 31.72 -1.54
N GLN A 162 -39.63 30.51 -1.35
CA GLN A 162 -40.42 29.28 -1.39
C GLN A 162 -40.88 28.83 0.00
N LEU A 163 -40.33 29.44 1.05
CA LEU A 163 -40.54 29.05 2.44
C LEU A 163 -41.46 30.05 3.13
N TYR A 164 -42.32 29.56 4.01
CA TYR A 164 -43.33 30.31 4.74
C TYR A 164 -43.26 29.97 6.23
N ASP A 165 -43.60 30.94 7.08
CA ASP A 165 -43.70 30.74 8.52
C ASP A 165 -45.01 30.01 8.89
N ALA A 166 -45.06 29.37 10.07
CA ALA A 166 -46.24 28.68 10.58
C ALA A 166 -47.50 29.56 10.62
N SER A 167 -47.34 30.86 10.85
CA SER A 167 -48.45 31.83 10.84
C SER A 167 -49.10 32.03 9.46
N GLN A 168 -48.44 31.59 8.38
CA GLN A 168 -48.86 31.83 7.00
C GLN A 168 -49.64 30.65 6.39
N VAL A 169 -49.85 29.59 7.16
CA VAL A 169 -50.56 28.39 6.72
C VAL A 169 -51.78 28.12 7.60
N SER A 170 -52.75 27.43 7.01
CA SER A 170 -53.91 26.88 7.70
C SER A 170 -53.83 25.36 7.72
N ASP A 171 -54.24 24.77 8.84
CA ASP A 171 -54.21 23.33 9.06
C ASP A 171 -55.22 22.64 8.13
N PRO A 172 -54.83 21.64 7.33
CA PRO A 172 -55.78 20.85 6.55
C PRO A 172 -56.56 19.94 7.47
N SER A 173 -57.88 19.92 7.32
CA SER A 173 -58.75 19.10 8.17
C SER A 173 -58.53 17.59 8.04
N ASP A 174 -57.83 17.07 7.02
CA ASP A 174 -57.87 15.62 6.74
C ASP A 174 -56.57 14.98 6.20
N ASN A 175 -55.46 15.71 6.06
CA ASN A 175 -54.19 15.13 5.58
C ASN A 175 -52.99 15.74 6.32
N VAL A 176 -52.33 14.94 7.15
CA VAL A 176 -51.33 15.35 8.17
C VAL A 176 -50.04 15.97 7.59
N GLN A 177 -49.92 16.14 6.27
CA GLN A 177 -48.65 16.54 5.63
C GLN A 177 -48.74 17.70 4.61
N VAL A 178 -49.92 18.18 4.21
CA VAL A 178 -50.05 19.19 3.13
C VAL A 178 -50.93 20.35 3.55
N PHE A 179 -50.32 21.44 4.01
CA PHE A 179 -50.92 22.67 4.52
C PHE A 179 -51.44 23.58 3.41
N ALA A 180 -52.53 24.32 3.65
CA ALA A 180 -52.99 25.35 2.73
C ALA A 180 -52.36 26.70 3.09
N LEU A 181 -51.77 27.40 2.11
CA LEU A 181 -51.28 28.76 2.33
C LEU A 181 -52.45 29.73 2.48
N ASN A 182 -52.35 30.65 3.45
CA ASN A 182 -53.31 31.73 3.61
C ASN A 182 -53.33 32.60 2.34
N SER A 183 -54.46 33.23 2.04
CA SER A 183 -54.62 34.04 0.82
C SER A 183 -53.65 35.22 0.72
N ASP A 184 -53.18 35.72 1.87
CA ASP A 184 -52.21 36.81 2.02
C ASP A 184 -50.82 36.34 2.47
N ALA A 185 -50.55 35.02 2.38
CA ALA A 185 -49.31 34.42 2.83
C ALA A 185 -48.09 35.06 2.17
N LYS A 186 -47.14 35.50 2.99
CA LYS A 186 -45.87 36.07 2.55
C LYS A 186 -44.71 35.12 2.83
N PRO A 187 -43.75 34.98 1.89
CA PRO A 187 -42.59 34.14 2.11
C PRO A 187 -41.67 34.69 3.19
N ILE A 188 -40.75 33.86 3.69
CA ILE A 188 -39.77 34.26 4.71
C ILE A 188 -38.81 35.34 4.21
N SER A 189 -38.57 35.42 2.89
CA SER A 189 -37.81 36.52 2.27
C SER A 189 -38.46 37.89 2.54
N SER A 190 -39.79 37.93 2.67
CA SER A 190 -40.58 39.16 2.90
C SER A 190 -41.07 39.32 4.34
N THR A 191 -40.74 38.38 5.23
CA THR A 191 -41.16 38.40 6.63
C THR A 191 -39.96 38.26 7.57
N LEU A 192 -39.48 37.03 7.81
CA LEU A 192 -38.34 36.78 8.68
C LEU A 192 -37.06 37.48 8.21
N CYS A 193 -36.94 37.72 6.90
CA CYS A 193 -35.75 38.26 6.27
C CYS A 193 -35.98 39.60 5.56
N SER A 194 -37.07 40.30 5.85
CA SER A 194 -37.31 41.65 5.30
C SER A 194 -36.65 42.76 6.10
N THR A 195 -36.31 42.51 7.37
CA THR A 195 -35.61 43.48 8.23
C THR A 195 -34.21 42.98 8.52
N SER A 196 -33.19 43.80 8.24
CA SER A 196 -31.83 43.50 8.69
C SER A 196 -31.79 43.62 10.22
N THR A 197 -31.32 42.59 10.91
CA THR A 197 -30.75 42.81 12.25
C THR A 197 -29.35 43.37 12.05
N TYR A 198 -29.26 44.62 11.60
CA TYR A 198 -28.01 45.36 11.63
C TYR A 198 -27.62 45.47 13.10
N PHE A 199 -26.50 44.86 13.51
CA PHE A 199 -25.85 45.35 14.72
C PHE A 199 -25.37 46.75 14.35
N PRO A 200 -25.79 47.82 15.05
CA PRO A 200 -25.20 49.12 14.86
C PRO A 200 -23.74 49.01 15.29
N GLY A 201 -22.87 48.65 14.34
CA GLY A 201 -21.48 49.02 14.42
C GLY A 201 -21.44 50.54 14.56
N ASP A 202 -20.59 51.04 15.46
CA ASP A 202 -20.49 52.47 15.78
C ASP A 202 -20.57 53.31 14.49
N ALA A 203 -21.50 54.27 14.43
CA ALA A 203 -21.66 55.15 13.28
C ALA A 203 -20.29 55.76 12.91
N GLY A 204 -19.89 55.69 11.64
CA GLY A 204 -18.57 56.15 11.18
C GLY A 204 -17.45 55.08 11.18
N LYS A 205 -17.61 53.94 11.85
CA LYS A 205 -16.51 52.96 12.03
C LYS A 205 -16.10 52.23 10.75
N TYR A 206 -16.96 52.23 9.74
CA TYR A 206 -16.78 51.50 8.47
C TYR A 206 -17.10 52.33 7.23
N ASP A 207 -17.36 53.63 7.41
CA ASP A 207 -17.70 54.54 6.30
C ASP A 207 -16.50 54.70 5.34
N ASP A 208 -15.29 54.54 5.86
CA ASP A 208 -14.03 54.72 5.14
C ASP A 208 -13.27 53.40 4.87
N LYS A 209 -13.85 52.24 5.20
CA LYS A 209 -13.17 50.93 5.09
C LYS A 209 -13.67 50.11 3.90
N GLN A 210 -12.74 49.53 3.15
CA GLN A 210 -13.05 48.63 2.05
C GLN A 210 -13.86 47.40 2.54
N LEU A 211 -14.76 46.91 1.68
CA LEU A 211 -15.92 46.07 1.99
C LEU A 211 -15.57 44.68 2.56
N HIS A 212 -14.37 44.12 2.28
CA HIS A 212 -13.92 42.86 2.88
C HIS A 212 -13.81 42.88 4.42
N ARG A 213 -13.71 44.08 5.02
CA ARG A 213 -13.65 44.25 6.48
C ARG A 213 -15.01 44.06 7.17
N ARG A 214 -16.11 43.85 6.41
CA ARG A 214 -17.46 43.61 6.93
C ARG A 214 -17.79 42.11 7.12
N ASP A 215 -17.16 41.22 6.38
CA ASP A 215 -17.43 39.76 6.41
C ASP A 215 -17.20 39.10 7.80
N PRO A 216 -16.18 39.49 8.58
CA PRO A 216 -16.01 39.00 9.95
C PRO A 216 -17.14 39.42 10.90
N GLU A 217 -17.97 40.40 10.55
CA GLU A 217 -19.07 40.91 11.39
C GLU A 217 -20.43 40.29 11.05
N ASN A 218 -20.61 39.82 9.81
CA ASN A 218 -21.80 39.05 9.42
C ASN A 218 -21.99 37.78 10.27
N LYS A 219 -20.95 37.24 10.90
CA LYS A 219 -21.06 36.13 11.88
C LYS A 219 -21.91 36.49 13.11
N PHE A 220 -22.07 37.78 13.43
CA PHE A 220 -22.83 38.22 14.59
C PHE A 220 -24.33 38.33 14.30
N ILE A 221 -24.74 38.47 13.03
CA ILE A 221 -26.17 38.53 12.65
C ILE A 221 -26.87 37.26 13.11
N SER A 222 -27.87 37.45 13.98
CA SER A 222 -28.58 36.35 14.62
C SER A 222 -29.51 35.62 13.66
N HIS A 223 -30.50 36.32 13.11
CA HIS A 223 -31.45 35.85 12.10
C HIS A 223 -31.90 37.05 11.26
N GLY A 224 -32.39 36.82 10.05
CA GLY A 224 -32.92 37.85 9.15
C GLY A 224 -32.05 38.12 7.93
N LEU A 225 -32.18 39.31 7.34
CA LEU A 225 -31.45 39.70 6.14
C LEU A 225 -29.94 39.78 6.42
N ILE A 226 -29.15 39.10 5.58
CA ILE A 226 -27.68 39.20 5.54
C ILE A 226 -27.25 39.79 4.20
N GLU A 227 -26.25 40.66 4.21
CA GLU A 227 -25.68 41.26 3.00
C GLU A 227 -24.17 41.04 2.95
N TYR A 228 -23.67 40.55 1.81
CA TYR A 228 -22.25 40.35 1.53
C TYR A 228 -21.83 41.23 0.35
N ARG A 229 -20.64 41.82 0.40
CA ARG A 229 -20.04 42.56 -0.71
C ARG A 229 -18.60 42.13 -0.92
N TYR A 230 -18.23 41.82 -2.16
CA TYR A 230 -16.86 41.47 -2.53
C TYR A 230 -16.16 42.63 -3.22
N GLU A 231 -14.90 42.87 -2.84
CA GLU A 231 -14.16 44.10 -3.20
C GLU A 231 -13.85 44.26 -4.68
N LYS A 232 -13.76 43.15 -5.41
CA LYS A 232 -13.28 43.17 -6.79
C LYS A 232 -14.39 43.49 -7.80
N ASP A 233 -15.64 43.22 -7.45
CA ASP A 233 -16.76 43.23 -8.41
C ASP A 233 -17.86 44.25 -8.06
N GLY A 234 -17.87 44.82 -6.85
CA GLY A 234 -18.88 45.82 -6.43
C GLY A 234 -20.29 45.25 -6.19
N ASP A 235 -20.52 43.99 -6.50
CA ASP A 235 -21.81 43.32 -6.34
C ASP A 235 -22.20 43.14 -4.86
N THR A 236 -23.46 43.41 -4.55
CA THR A 236 -24.09 43.11 -3.26
C THR A 236 -24.91 41.84 -3.37
N PHE A 237 -24.67 40.92 -2.44
CA PHE A 237 -25.32 39.61 -2.34
C PHE A 237 -26.18 39.60 -1.09
N THR A 238 -27.48 39.37 -1.23
CA THR A 238 -28.42 39.30 -0.12
C THR A 238 -28.78 37.86 0.18
N GLY A 239 -29.02 37.53 1.44
CA GLY A 239 -29.44 36.21 1.88
C GLY A 239 -30.35 36.28 3.10
N CYS A 240 -30.88 35.14 3.51
CA CYS A 240 -31.86 35.01 4.58
C CYS A 240 -31.35 33.99 5.62
N ARG A 241 -30.94 34.46 6.80
CA ARG A 241 -30.45 33.61 7.89
C ARG A 241 -31.59 33.22 8.82
N VAL A 242 -31.79 31.92 9.02
CA VAL A 242 -32.83 31.40 9.92
C VAL A 242 -32.28 30.33 10.88
N LYS A 243 -33.02 30.07 11.95
CA LYS A 243 -32.73 28.96 12.88
C LYS A 243 -32.86 27.62 12.13
N LYS A 244 -31.91 26.70 12.25
CA LYS A 244 -31.91 25.48 11.43
C LYS A 244 -33.04 24.48 11.75
N ASN A 245 -33.61 24.57 12.95
CA ASN A 245 -34.59 23.63 13.50
C ASN A 245 -35.99 24.23 13.74
N ILE A 246 -36.29 25.43 13.22
CA ILE A 246 -37.67 25.93 13.29
C ILE A 246 -38.55 25.24 12.28
N ASP A 247 -39.84 25.18 12.55
CA ASP A 247 -40.83 24.72 11.57
C ASP A 247 -41.04 25.83 10.53
N LEU A 248 -40.79 25.50 9.26
CA LEU A 248 -41.18 26.27 8.10
C LEU A 248 -42.09 25.43 7.20
N TYR A 249 -42.69 26.08 6.22
CA TYR A 249 -43.63 25.47 5.30
C TYR A 249 -43.19 25.77 3.88
N TRP A 250 -42.85 24.73 3.14
CA TRP A 250 -42.32 24.86 1.80
C TRP A 250 -43.40 24.66 0.74
N ARG A 251 -43.56 25.66 -0.14
CA ARG A 251 -44.44 25.56 -1.31
C ARG A 251 -43.77 24.73 -2.41
N TRP A 252 -43.95 23.41 -2.35
CA TRP A 252 -43.34 22.45 -3.29
C TRP A 252 -43.83 22.65 -4.73
N ASP A 253 -45.13 22.86 -4.93
CA ASP A 253 -45.74 23.01 -6.26
C ASP A 253 -46.12 24.49 -6.46
N GLY A 254 -45.34 25.21 -7.27
CA GLY A 254 -45.57 26.63 -7.56
C GLY A 254 -46.94 26.95 -8.16
N GLY A 255 -47.66 25.94 -8.67
CA GLY A 255 -49.02 26.07 -9.19
C GLY A 255 -50.14 25.88 -8.15
N ARG A 256 -49.82 25.48 -6.90
CA ARG A 256 -50.83 25.21 -5.85
C ARG A 256 -50.55 26.03 -4.60
N ASN A 257 -51.61 26.48 -3.93
CA ASN A 257 -51.54 27.09 -2.59
C ASN A 257 -51.37 26.02 -1.50
N GLN A 258 -50.42 25.10 -1.70
CA GLN A 258 -50.14 23.99 -0.81
C GLN A 258 -48.68 24.04 -0.36
N ALA A 259 -48.44 23.75 0.91
CA ALA A 259 -47.11 23.73 1.51
C ALA A 259 -46.91 22.50 2.38
N VAL A 260 -45.67 22.02 2.46
CA VAL A 260 -45.29 20.89 3.32
C VAL A 260 -44.41 21.40 4.46
N LYS A 261 -44.64 20.85 5.66
CA LYS A 261 -43.86 21.21 6.83
C LYS A 261 -42.43 20.69 6.69
N VAL A 262 -41.44 21.56 6.89
CA VAL A 262 -40.01 21.25 6.79
C VAL A 262 -39.23 21.99 7.89
N THR A 263 -38.06 21.47 8.26
CA THR A 263 -37.06 22.28 8.94
C THR A 263 -36.14 22.91 7.89
N PRO A 264 -35.55 24.09 8.14
CA PRO A 264 -34.60 24.70 7.21
C PRO A 264 -33.44 23.76 6.82
N GLN A 265 -32.88 23.02 7.79
CA GLN A 265 -31.85 22.03 7.50
C GLN A 265 -32.39 20.88 6.64
N GLY A 266 -33.56 20.33 6.97
CA GLY A 266 -34.21 19.27 6.20
C GLY A 266 -34.52 19.69 4.77
N TRP A 267 -35.00 20.93 4.58
CA TRP A 267 -35.27 21.49 3.26
C TRP A 267 -34.00 21.58 2.40
N ILE A 268 -32.85 21.95 2.98
CA ILE A 268 -31.58 21.99 2.23
C ILE A 268 -31.21 20.59 1.73
N LEU A 269 -31.34 19.57 2.59
CA LEU A 269 -31.07 18.18 2.24
C LEU A 269 -32.06 17.67 1.17
N ASP A 270 -33.35 17.93 1.34
CA ASP A 270 -34.41 17.55 0.39
C ASP A 270 -34.26 18.25 -0.96
N ASN A 271 -33.89 19.53 -0.96
CA ASN A 271 -33.60 20.28 -2.17
C ASN A 271 -32.39 19.69 -2.90
N PHE A 272 -31.31 19.39 -2.18
CA PHE A 272 -30.14 18.73 -2.76
C PHE A 272 -30.50 17.39 -3.40
N VAL A 273 -31.22 16.51 -2.69
CA VAL A 273 -31.68 15.22 -3.22
C VAL A 273 -32.54 15.42 -4.46
N ARG A 274 -33.63 16.19 -4.36
CA ARG A 274 -34.59 16.38 -5.45
C ARG A 274 -33.91 16.87 -6.72
N THR A 275 -33.14 17.95 -6.60
CA THR A 275 -32.62 18.66 -7.76
C THR A 275 -31.47 17.89 -8.40
N SER A 276 -30.62 17.23 -7.61
CA SER A 276 -29.55 16.36 -8.12
C SER A 276 -30.10 15.10 -8.77
N GLU A 277 -31.10 14.44 -8.15
CA GLU A 277 -31.79 13.29 -8.75
C GLU A 277 -32.47 13.68 -10.06
N ALA A 278 -33.14 14.84 -10.10
CA ALA A 278 -33.78 15.36 -11.30
C ALA A 278 -32.78 15.69 -12.40
N TYR A 279 -31.60 16.23 -12.06
CA TYR A 279 -30.55 16.56 -13.02
C TYR A 279 -29.98 15.29 -13.68
N TRP A 280 -29.58 14.30 -12.89
CA TRP A 280 -28.87 13.11 -13.40
C TRP A 280 -29.77 11.98 -13.91
N SER A 281 -31.05 11.93 -13.50
CA SER A 281 -31.97 10.89 -13.96
C SER A 281 -32.47 11.16 -15.37
N ILE A 282 -32.64 10.10 -16.16
CA ILE A 282 -33.21 10.13 -17.50
C ILE A 282 -34.45 9.21 -17.50
N PRO A 283 -35.66 9.75 -17.72
CA PRO A 283 -36.90 8.96 -17.66
C PRO A 283 -36.83 7.69 -18.53
N GLY A 284 -37.18 6.54 -17.94
CA GLY A 284 -37.18 5.25 -18.64
C GLY A 284 -35.81 4.64 -18.94
N ILE A 285 -34.71 5.30 -18.55
CA ILE A 285 -33.35 4.86 -18.90
C ILE A 285 -32.48 4.72 -17.64
N PHE A 286 -32.40 5.77 -16.83
CA PHE A 286 -31.51 5.83 -15.68
C PHE A 286 -32.14 6.63 -14.53
N ARG A 287 -32.05 6.11 -13.32
CA ARG A 287 -32.56 6.72 -12.10
C ARG A 287 -31.43 6.90 -11.10
N LEU A 288 -31.10 8.15 -10.79
CA LEU A 288 -30.26 8.48 -9.65
C LEU A 288 -31.10 8.51 -8.37
N LYS A 289 -30.55 7.97 -7.29
CA LYS A 289 -31.08 8.07 -5.94
C LYS A 289 -29.97 8.43 -4.96
N LEU A 290 -30.23 9.38 -4.07
CA LEU A 290 -29.27 9.79 -3.04
C LEU A 290 -29.73 9.31 -1.67
N LEU A 291 -28.92 8.45 -1.05
CA LEU A 291 -29.11 8.00 0.33
C LEU A 291 -28.32 8.93 1.24
N LEU A 292 -29.00 9.85 1.92
CA LEU A 292 -28.40 10.72 2.93
C LEU A 292 -28.56 10.08 4.32
N GLU A 293 -27.46 9.54 4.84
CA GLU A 293 -27.39 8.89 6.15
C GLU A 293 -27.90 9.84 7.26
N GLY A 294 -28.88 9.37 8.02
CA GLY A 294 -29.55 10.11 9.10
C GLY A 294 -30.68 11.05 8.66
N HIS A 295 -30.97 11.15 7.35
CA HIS A 295 -32.02 12.04 6.83
C HIS A 295 -33.15 11.28 6.12
N ASN A 296 -32.83 10.50 5.10
CA ASN A 296 -33.84 9.82 4.27
C ASN A 296 -33.69 8.28 4.26
N ASP A 297 -33.05 7.69 5.27
CA ASP A 297 -32.84 6.24 5.37
C ASP A 297 -34.12 5.41 5.23
N ALA A 298 -35.23 5.92 5.75
CA ALA A 298 -36.53 5.26 5.73
C ALA A 298 -37.09 5.09 4.30
N SER A 299 -36.64 5.92 3.35
CA SER A 299 -37.01 5.83 1.93
C SER A 299 -36.30 4.69 1.20
N PHE A 300 -35.36 4.01 1.86
CA PHE A 300 -34.56 2.92 1.27
C PHE A 300 -34.79 1.60 2.02
N PRO A 301 -35.06 0.50 1.30
CA PRO A 301 -35.17 -0.82 1.90
C PRO A 301 -33.94 -1.18 2.75
N GLN A 302 -34.16 -1.88 3.87
CA GLN A 302 -33.06 -2.33 4.72
C GLN A 302 -32.08 -3.24 3.97
N SER A 303 -32.58 -4.07 3.05
CA SER A 303 -31.74 -4.92 2.18
C SER A 303 -30.74 -4.09 1.37
N THR A 304 -31.18 -2.97 0.80
CA THR A 304 -30.33 -2.02 0.08
C THR A 304 -29.31 -1.37 1.00
N ARG A 305 -29.73 -0.87 2.16
CA ARG A 305 -28.81 -0.23 3.13
C ARG A 305 -27.74 -1.18 3.64
N ASN A 306 -28.08 -2.46 3.82
CA ASN A 306 -27.16 -3.51 4.27
C ASN A 306 -26.08 -3.88 3.24
N LEU A 307 -26.20 -3.47 1.98
CA LEU A 307 -25.18 -3.71 0.96
C LEU A 307 -23.93 -2.83 1.19
N PHE A 308 -24.10 -1.66 1.79
CA PHE A 308 -23.02 -0.73 2.09
C PHE A 308 -22.33 -1.11 3.39
N GLN A 309 -20.99 -1.16 3.37
CA GLN A 309 -20.18 -1.39 4.57
C GLN A 309 -20.06 -0.11 5.41
N LYS A 310 -19.63 -0.25 6.67
CA LYS A 310 -19.30 0.89 7.51
C LYS A 310 -18.14 1.69 6.86
N GLY A 311 -18.43 2.90 6.38
CA GLY A 311 -17.47 3.73 5.64
C GLY A 311 -17.72 3.80 4.12
N ASP A 312 -18.70 3.07 3.60
CA ASP A 312 -19.21 3.21 2.23
C ASP A 312 -20.17 4.38 2.14
N HIS A 313 -19.65 5.58 2.38
CA HIS A 313 -20.35 6.83 2.13
C HIS A 313 -19.36 7.86 1.61
N LEU A 314 -19.87 8.80 0.84
CA LEU A 314 -19.17 10.02 0.49
C LEU A 314 -19.57 11.11 1.49
N THR A 315 -18.61 11.91 1.94
CA THR A 315 -18.93 13.02 2.85
C THR A 315 -19.24 14.27 2.05
N VAL A 316 -20.49 14.73 2.08
CA VAL A 316 -20.90 16.02 1.53
C VAL A 316 -21.04 16.99 2.69
N ARG A 317 -20.31 18.11 2.62
CA ARG A 317 -20.42 19.15 3.63
C ARG A 317 -21.26 20.30 3.14
N PHE A 318 -22.42 20.50 3.72
CA PHE A 318 -23.28 21.62 3.42
C PHE A 318 -22.72 22.88 4.10
N ALA A 319 -22.26 23.83 3.29
CA ALA A 319 -21.91 25.15 3.76
C ALA A 319 -23.20 25.95 3.99
N THR A 320 -23.43 26.41 5.21
CA THR A 320 -24.57 27.27 5.53
C THR A 320 -24.26 28.74 5.21
N LYS A 321 -23.47 29.01 4.18
CA LYS A 321 -23.07 30.36 3.79
C LYS A 321 -23.57 30.68 2.39
N PHE A 322 -24.11 31.87 2.21
CA PHE A 322 -24.34 32.44 0.90
C PHE A 322 -23.04 33.07 0.37
N LEU A 323 -22.26 32.33 -0.42
CA LEU A 323 -21.08 32.86 -1.12
C LEU A 323 -21.29 32.81 -2.64
N ARG A 324 -20.57 33.64 -3.39
CA ARG A 324 -20.56 33.60 -4.87
C ARG A 324 -19.95 32.27 -5.34
N ALA A 325 -20.29 31.80 -6.54
CA ALA A 325 -19.75 30.59 -7.18
C ALA A 325 -18.21 30.48 -7.09
N HIS A 326 -17.49 31.61 -7.22
CA HIS A 326 -16.01 31.65 -7.15
C HIS A 326 -15.42 31.51 -5.73
N PHE A 327 -16.22 31.74 -4.68
CA PHE A 327 -15.85 31.58 -3.26
C PHE A 327 -16.45 30.33 -2.62
N ASN A 328 -17.53 29.79 -3.21
CA ASN A 328 -17.93 28.41 -3.07
C ASN A 328 -16.95 27.53 -3.81
N GLN A 329 -15.67 27.54 -3.39
CA GLN A 329 -14.74 26.52 -3.83
C GLN A 329 -15.17 25.19 -3.18
N MET A 330 -16.24 24.62 -3.74
CA MET A 330 -16.34 23.22 -4.10
C MET A 330 -15.14 22.94 -4.98
N TYR A 331 -13.97 22.79 -4.35
CA TYR A 331 -12.83 22.27 -5.05
C TYR A 331 -12.26 21.18 -4.19
N LYS A 332 -12.57 19.96 -4.63
CA LYS A 332 -11.67 18.81 -4.60
C LYS A 332 -11.27 18.41 -3.19
N SER A 333 -11.93 17.38 -2.67
CA SER A 333 -11.47 16.53 -1.57
C SER A 333 -10.02 16.09 -1.80
N ASN A 334 -9.11 16.96 -1.42
CA ASN A 334 -7.73 16.62 -1.21
C ASN A 334 -7.43 16.91 0.26
N VAL A 335 -6.31 16.38 0.73
CA VAL A 335 -5.86 16.51 2.12
C VAL A 335 -5.74 18.00 2.57
N PHE A 336 -5.77 18.96 1.64
CA PHE A 336 -5.57 20.39 1.88
C PHE A 336 -6.83 21.27 1.69
N GLN A 337 -7.89 20.77 1.06
CA GLN A 337 -9.15 21.50 0.83
C GLN A 337 -10.33 20.62 1.26
N PRO A 338 -10.75 20.70 2.55
CA PRO A 338 -11.86 19.92 3.04
C PRO A 338 -13.18 20.43 2.43
N ASN A 339 -13.76 19.61 1.56
CA ASN A 339 -15.15 19.57 1.08
C ASN A 339 -16.03 20.72 1.60
N ASN A 340 -16.32 21.75 0.80
CA ASN A 340 -17.40 22.70 1.12
C ASN A 340 -18.39 22.67 -0.02
N PHE A 341 -19.39 21.78 0.09
CA PHE A 341 -20.54 21.75 -0.81
C PHE A 341 -21.45 22.92 -0.46
N SER A 342 -21.57 23.90 -1.35
CA SER A 342 -22.60 24.93 -1.23
C SER A 342 -23.78 24.52 -2.10
N THR A 343 -24.79 23.90 -1.50
CA THR A 343 -26.03 23.55 -2.21
C THR A 343 -26.96 24.74 -2.41
N MET A 344 -26.51 25.94 -2.02
CA MET A 344 -27.26 27.19 -2.07
C MET A 344 -26.88 28.06 -3.26
N THR A 345 -26.08 27.56 -4.21
CA THR A 345 -25.85 28.28 -5.46
C THR A 345 -27.04 28.14 -6.39
N ILE A 346 -27.47 29.25 -6.97
CA ILE A 346 -28.53 29.31 -7.98
C ILE A 346 -28.06 28.84 -9.37
N ASP A 347 -26.74 28.68 -9.56
CA ASP A 347 -26.14 28.30 -10.84
C ASP A 347 -26.15 26.78 -11.12
N GLY A 348 -26.68 25.97 -10.18
CA GLY A 348 -26.76 24.52 -10.36
C GLY A 348 -25.41 23.80 -10.36
N SER A 349 -24.30 24.47 -10.00
CA SER A 349 -22.96 23.87 -9.94
C SER A 349 -22.87 22.69 -8.96
N TYR A 350 -23.68 22.67 -7.91
CA TYR A 350 -23.69 21.54 -6.98
C TYR A 350 -24.26 20.24 -7.58
N TRP A 351 -25.05 20.30 -8.66
CA TRP A 351 -25.47 19.10 -9.40
C TRP A 351 -24.31 18.49 -10.17
N HIS A 352 -23.45 19.33 -10.74
CA HIS A 352 -22.24 18.89 -11.43
C HIS A 352 -21.33 18.10 -10.49
N GLU A 353 -21.18 18.56 -9.24
CA GLU A 353 -20.35 17.89 -8.23
C GLU A 353 -20.85 16.48 -7.88
N VAL A 354 -22.15 16.21 -8.02
CA VAL A 354 -22.69 14.85 -7.89
C VAL A 354 -22.14 13.94 -9.00
N GLY A 355 -21.82 14.47 -10.17
CA GLY A 355 -21.11 13.73 -11.22
C GLY A 355 -19.72 13.27 -10.79
N HIS A 356 -18.98 14.05 -9.99
CA HIS A 356 -17.70 13.58 -9.44
C HIS A 356 -17.87 12.39 -8.49
N ALA A 357 -19.01 12.26 -7.80
CA ALA A 357 -19.33 11.08 -6.99
C ALA A 357 -19.59 9.82 -7.83
N PHE A 358 -19.88 9.96 -9.13
CA PHE A 358 -19.92 8.84 -10.05
C PHE A 358 -18.49 8.38 -10.42
N GLY A 359 -17.45 9.11 -10.00
CA GLY A 359 -16.09 8.96 -10.51
C GLY A 359 -15.96 9.50 -11.94
N LEU A 360 -16.62 10.64 -12.21
CA LEU A 360 -16.53 11.36 -13.46
C LEU A 360 -15.76 12.65 -13.29
N ASP A 361 -15.29 13.17 -14.41
CA ASP A 361 -14.53 14.41 -14.46
C ASP A 361 -15.12 15.39 -15.46
N ASP A 362 -14.58 16.58 -15.53
CA ASP A 362 -15.03 17.62 -16.42
C ASP A 362 -13.89 18.21 -17.27
N GLU A 363 -12.65 17.79 -17.04
CA GLU A 363 -11.47 18.35 -17.70
C GLU A 363 -11.23 17.82 -19.14
N TYR A 364 -12.20 18.03 -20.03
CA TYR A 364 -12.11 17.66 -21.44
C TYR A 364 -11.68 18.88 -22.28
N GLY A 365 -10.39 19.20 -22.29
CA GLY A 365 -9.83 20.17 -23.25
C GLY A 365 -10.04 21.65 -22.91
N PHE A 366 -9.82 22.06 -21.67
CA PHE A 366 -9.80 23.47 -21.28
C PHE A 366 -8.75 24.29 -22.05
N VAL A 367 -9.10 25.52 -22.41
CA VAL A 367 -8.15 26.59 -22.72
C VAL A 367 -8.34 27.67 -21.66
N GLU A 368 -7.25 28.27 -21.19
CA GLU A 368 -7.32 29.47 -20.38
C GLU A 368 -7.75 30.63 -21.28
N ASP A 369 -9.03 30.98 -21.25
CA ASP A 369 -9.52 32.24 -21.84
C ASP A 369 -9.83 33.20 -20.68
N GLU A 370 -9.17 34.36 -20.69
CA GLU A 370 -9.24 35.37 -19.61
C GLU A 370 -9.04 34.84 -18.17
N GLY A 371 -8.27 33.75 -18.01
CA GLY A 371 -8.00 33.13 -16.71
C GLY A 371 -9.15 32.27 -16.16
N LYS A 372 -10.15 31.92 -16.99
CA LYS A 372 -11.23 30.99 -16.62
C LYS A 372 -11.09 29.68 -17.41
N LYS A 373 -10.98 28.56 -16.69
CA LYS A 373 -11.12 27.22 -17.30
C LYS A 373 -12.60 26.97 -17.59
N SER A 374 -12.95 26.76 -18.86
CA SER A 374 -14.33 26.42 -19.26
C SER A 374 -14.33 25.40 -20.39
N CYS A 375 -15.32 24.51 -20.39
CA CYS A 375 -15.62 23.63 -21.51
C CYS A 375 -16.14 24.39 -22.76
N LYS A 376 -16.34 25.71 -22.64
CA LYS A 376 -16.57 26.67 -23.73
C LYS A 376 -15.29 26.97 -24.50
N ASN A 377 -14.56 25.93 -24.89
CA ASN A 377 -13.38 26.09 -25.73
C ASN A 377 -13.82 26.49 -27.14
N THR A 378 -13.49 27.71 -27.57
CA THR A 378 -13.83 28.24 -28.90
C THR A 378 -13.36 27.35 -30.06
N ARG A 379 -12.32 26.51 -29.85
CA ARG A 379 -11.87 25.51 -30.82
C ARG A 379 -12.83 24.32 -30.96
N PHE A 380 -13.60 23.99 -29.93
CA PHE A 380 -14.58 22.90 -29.93
C PHE A 380 -16.02 23.39 -30.07
N THR A 381 -16.37 24.58 -29.56
CA THR A 381 -17.74 25.13 -29.69
C THR A 381 -18.14 25.42 -31.13
N GLY A 382 -17.18 25.52 -32.07
CA GLY A 382 -17.46 25.59 -33.50
C GLY A 382 -17.63 24.21 -34.17
N LEU A 383 -17.32 23.12 -33.46
CA LEU A 383 -17.36 21.75 -33.97
C LEU A 383 -18.51 20.94 -33.33
N TYR A 384 -18.81 21.17 -32.04
CA TYR A 384 -19.80 20.43 -31.25
C TYR A 384 -20.47 21.34 -30.21
N ASP A 385 -21.73 21.07 -29.87
CA ASP A 385 -22.42 21.77 -28.77
C ASP A 385 -22.06 21.15 -27.40
N THR A 386 -20.95 21.63 -26.83
CA THR A 386 -20.44 21.16 -25.54
C THR A 386 -21.28 21.63 -24.34
N LEU A 387 -22.21 22.57 -24.52
CA LEU A 387 -23.09 23.07 -23.46
C LEU A 387 -24.18 22.06 -23.08
N SER A 388 -24.43 21.09 -23.96
CA SER A 388 -25.37 19.99 -23.73
C SER A 388 -24.84 18.89 -22.81
N TYR A 389 -23.58 18.95 -22.39
CA TYR A 389 -22.93 17.92 -21.58
C TYR A 389 -22.92 18.30 -20.10
N GLN A 390 -23.52 17.44 -19.26
CA GLN A 390 -23.79 17.72 -17.85
C GLN A 390 -22.55 17.96 -16.97
N MET A 391 -21.38 17.40 -17.34
CA MET A 391 -20.11 17.70 -16.68
C MET A 391 -19.44 18.96 -17.26
N CYS A 392 -19.84 19.46 -18.43
CA CYS A 392 -19.18 20.61 -19.04
C CYS A 392 -19.64 21.96 -18.50
N ASP A 393 -20.91 22.08 -18.10
CA ASP A 393 -21.48 23.27 -17.47
C ASP A 393 -22.51 22.87 -16.40
N GLY A 394 -22.59 23.62 -15.30
CA GLY A 394 -23.62 23.42 -14.29
C GLY A 394 -24.98 23.81 -14.86
N GLY A 395 -25.99 22.94 -14.72
CA GLY A 395 -27.35 23.26 -15.18
C GLY A 395 -27.59 23.08 -16.68
N ALA A 396 -26.88 22.16 -17.35
CA ALA A 396 -27.18 21.76 -18.71
C ALA A 396 -28.66 21.33 -18.85
N THR A 397 -29.36 21.88 -19.85
CA THR A 397 -30.78 21.58 -20.12
C THR A 397 -30.95 20.24 -20.83
N GLU A 398 -29.96 19.86 -21.63
CA GLU A 398 -29.92 18.58 -22.33
C GLU A 398 -29.15 17.55 -21.51
N LYS A 399 -29.59 16.28 -21.61
CA LYS A 399 -28.98 15.15 -20.89
C LYS A 399 -28.28 14.24 -21.87
N ARG A 400 -27.10 13.77 -21.49
CA ARG A 400 -26.27 12.85 -22.28
C ARG A 400 -25.97 11.60 -21.49
N THR A 401 -26.27 10.44 -22.06
CA THR A 401 -26.17 9.14 -21.39
C THR A 401 -24.73 8.65 -21.22
N ILE A 402 -23.74 9.29 -21.85
CA ILE A 402 -22.34 8.87 -21.79
C ILE A 402 -21.79 8.81 -20.35
N TYR A 403 -22.23 9.72 -19.49
CA TYR A 403 -21.83 9.76 -18.08
C TYR A 403 -22.41 8.59 -17.27
N GLN A 404 -23.69 8.29 -17.50
CA GLN A 404 -24.37 7.13 -16.94
C GLN A 404 -23.72 5.85 -17.44
N TYR A 405 -23.37 5.77 -18.73
CA TYR A 405 -22.66 4.64 -19.32
C TYR A 405 -21.31 4.36 -18.65
N ILE A 406 -20.50 5.40 -18.43
CA ILE A 406 -19.21 5.26 -17.72
C ILE A 406 -19.41 4.65 -16.33
N ALA A 407 -20.47 5.05 -15.62
CA ALA A 407 -20.77 4.49 -14.32
C ALA A 407 -21.33 3.06 -14.38
N VAL A 408 -22.33 2.79 -15.23
CA VAL A 408 -22.97 1.45 -15.28
C VAL A 408 -22.06 0.38 -15.86
N SER A 409 -21.15 0.74 -16.75
CA SER A 409 -20.15 -0.20 -17.29
C SER A 409 -19.20 -0.75 -16.20
N ARG A 410 -19.03 -0.05 -15.06
CA ARG A 410 -18.30 -0.57 -13.91
C ARG A 410 -18.99 -1.76 -13.23
N TYR A 411 -20.25 -2.02 -13.56
CA TYR A 411 -20.94 -3.25 -13.14
C TYR A 411 -20.20 -4.51 -13.62
N LEU A 412 -19.44 -4.44 -14.71
CA LEU A 412 -18.60 -5.54 -15.20
C LEU A 412 -17.39 -5.83 -14.31
N THR A 413 -16.96 -4.86 -13.50
CA THR A 413 -15.72 -4.98 -12.73
C THR A 413 -15.91 -5.78 -11.45
N LYS A 414 -14.84 -6.42 -10.99
CA LYS A 414 -14.81 -7.13 -9.70
C LYS A 414 -14.72 -6.13 -8.55
N GLN A 415 -15.57 -6.32 -7.54
CA GLN A 415 -15.81 -5.35 -6.46
C GLN A 415 -15.25 -5.76 -5.10
N GLN A 416 -14.89 -7.03 -4.91
CA GLN A 416 -14.20 -7.47 -3.71
C GLN A 416 -12.73 -7.08 -3.80
N GLU A 417 -12.47 -5.86 -3.39
CA GLU A 417 -11.13 -5.43 -3.00
C GLU A 417 -10.93 -5.79 -1.52
N CYS A 418 -9.84 -6.47 -1.21
CA CYS A 418 -9.51 -6.76 0.18
C CYS A 418 -9.02 -5.48 0.87
N ASN A 419 -9.26 -5.36 2.18
CA ASN A 419 -8.68 -4.31 3.01
C ASN A 419 -7.57 -4.86 3.90
N HIS A 420 -7.72 -6.11 4.32
CA HIS A 420 -6.77 -6.84 5.16
C HIS A 420 -6.63 -8.29 4.69
N ASP A 421 -5.54 -8.95 5.08
CA ASP A 421 -5.31 -10.37 4.74
C ASP A 421 -6.46 -11.29 5.18
N ASN A 422 -7.15 -10.94 6.27
CA ASN A 422 -8.29 -11.70 6.78
C ASN A 422 -9.48 -11.73 5.80
N ASP A 423 -9.54 -10.79 4.85
CA ASP A 423 -10.56 -10.75 3.81
C ASP A 423 -10.29 -11.78 2.69
N CYS A 424 -9.09 -12.39 2.67
CA CYS A 424 -8.59 -13.19 1.56
C CYS A 424 -8.64 -14.70 1.77
N GLY A 425 -9.07 -15.17 2.94
CA GLY A 425 -9.06 -16.59 3.29
C GLY A 425 -7.64 -17.15 3.47
N ALA A 426 -7.56 -18.39 3.96
CA ALA A 426 -6.28 -19.02 4.29
C ALA A 426 -5.36 -19.19 3.05
N GLY A 427 -4.07 -18.89 3.22
CA GLY A 427 -3.05 -19.05 2.17
C GLY A 427 -2.99 -17.89 1.16
N ARG A 428 -3.75 -16.81 1.38
CA ARG A 428 -3.70 -15.58 0.60
C ARG A 428 -3.36 -14.38 1.48
N PHE A 429 -2.94 -13.29 0.87
CA PHE A 429 -2.71 -11.99 1.52
C PHE A 429 -3.37 -10.88 0.69
N CYS A 430 -3.64 -9.74 1.31
CA CYS A 430 -4.15 -8.58 0.63
C CYS A 430 -3.00 -7.67 0.21
N ASN A 431 -2.88 -7.36 -1.09
CA ASN A 431 -1.86 -6.43 -1.59
C ASN A 431 -2.23 -4.94 -1.36
N ALA A 432 -3.03 -4.64 -0.33
CA ALA A 432 -3.49 -3.29 -0.04
C ALA A 432 -2.31 -2.32 0.16
N GLY A 433 -2.31 -1.24 -0.62
CA GLY A 433 -1.28 -0.20 -0.55
C GLY A 433 0.08 -0.55 -1.18
N LEU A 434 0.21 -1.71 -1.83
CA LEU A 434 1.46 -2.17 -2.47
C LEU A 434 1.48 -1.91 -3.98
N ASP A 435 0.36 -2.16 -4.67
CA ASP A 435 0.16 -1.70 -6.04
C ASP A 435 -0.93 -0.62 -6.06
N LEU A 436 -0.65 0.50 -6.73
CA LEU A 436 -1.54 1.66 -6.81
C LEU A 436 -2.76 1.42 -7.71
N LYS A 437 -3.03 0.17 -8.10
CA LYS A 437 -4.03 -0.16 -9.11
C LYS A 437 -5.21 -0.95 -8.52
N LYS A 438 -5.00 -1.94 -7.63
CA LYS A 438 -6.07 -2.76 -6.99
C LYS A 438 -5.62 -3.40 -5.66
N ASN A 439 -6.49 -3.38 -4.65
CA ASN A 439 -6.37 -4.32 -3.53
C ASN A 439 -7.06 -5.64 -3.91
N GLN A 440 -6.32 -6.72 -3.99
CA GLN A 440 -6.74 -8.05 -4.38
C GLN A 440 -6.08 -9.08 -3.49
N CYS A 441 -6.81 -10.17 -3.28
CA CYS A 441 -6.28 -11.31 -2.58
C CYS A 441 -5.29 -12.05 -3.46
N MET A 442 -4.01 -11.99 -3.14
CA MET A 442 -2.94 -12.70 -3.83
C MET A 442 -2.56 -13.97 -3.07
N ALA A 443 -2.09 -15.01 -3.75
CA ALA A 443 -1.56 -16.18 -3.08
C ALA A 443 -0.30 -15.79 -2.27
N LYS A 444 -0.15 -16.34 -1.07
CA LYS A 444 1.09 -16.19 -0.31
C LYS A 444 2.25 -16.82 -1.08
N LYS A 445 3.35 -16.09 -1.10
CA LYS A 445 4.56 -16.39 -1.83
C LYS A 445 5.35 -17.51 -1.16
N ALA A 446 5.93 -18.39 -1.96
CA ALA A 446 6.84 -19.42 -1.50
C ALA A 446 8.18 -18.82 -1.06
N ASP A 447 9.04 -19.63 -0.46
CA ASP A 447 10.40 -19.23 -0.14
C ASP A 447 11.15 -18.83 -1.43
N ASP A 448 12.10 -17.90 -1.29
CA ASP A 448 12.92 -17.27 -2.32
C ASP A 448 12.20 -16.31 -3.28
N GLU A 449 10.86 -16.27 -3.26
CA GLU A 449 10.10 -15.28 -4.02
C GLU A 449 10.25 -13.86 -3.44
N THR A 450 10.13 -12.85 -4.31
CA THR A 450 10.34 -11.45 -3.94
C THR A 450 9.19 -10.91 -3.08
N CYS A 451 9.50 -10.30 -1.93
CA CYS A 451 8.57 -9.62 -1.05
C CYS A 451 9.00 -8.16 -0.80
N ASP A 452 8.11 -7.34 -0.23
CA ASP A 452 8.43 -5.93 0.01
C ASP A 452 9.33 -5.73 1.23
N ILE A 453 10.30 -4.83 1.10
CA ILE A 453 11.34 -4.59 2.12
C ILE A 453 10.75 -4.14 3.46
N ALA A 454 9.67 -3.37 3.43
CA ALA A 454 9.00 -2.87 4.63
C ALA A 454 7.62 -3.53 4.75
N GLY A 455 7.44 -4.35 5.79
CA GLY A 455 6.17 -4.98 6.10
C GLY A 455 5.78 -6.15 5.18
N GLY A 456 6.67 -6.65 4.31
CA GLY A 456 6.38 -7.72 3.35
C GLY A 456 6.19 -9.12 3.95
N ASP A 457 6.36 -9.30 5.26
CA ASP A 457 6.21 -10.59 5.96
C ASP A 457 4.88 -11.28 5.66
N HIS A 458 3.80 -10.50 5.62
CA HIS A 458 2.44 -10.99 5.38
C HIS A 458 2.25 -11.63 3.99
N GLN A 459 3.15 -11.31 3.04
CA GLN A 459 3.12 -11.85 1.67
C GLN A 459 3.66 -13.28 1.62
N CYS A 460 4.46 -13.70 2.59
CA CYS A 460 5.19 -14.97 2.57
C CYS A 460 4.39 -16.08 3.27
N LYS A 461 4.44 -17.31 2.75
CA LYS A 461 3.81 -18.48 3.39
C LYS A 461 4.35 -18.72 4.80
N SER A 462 5.64 -18.48 5.00
CA SER A 462 6.34 -18.59 6.27
C SER A 462 6.02 -17.45 7.25
N GLY A 463 5.54 -16.30 6.75
CA GLY A 463 5.40 -15.07 7.52
C GLY A 463 6.70 -14.29 7.72
N TYR A 464 7.77 -14.58 6.96
CA TYR A 464 9.05 -13.88 7.09
C TYR A 464 9.58 -13.40 5.74
N CYS A 465 9.95 -12.12 5.70
CA CYS A 465 10.52 -11.40 4.56
C CYS A 465 11.77 -10.62 5.00
N LYS A 466 12.90 -10.81 4.31
CA LYS A 466 14.13 -10.05 4.59
C LYS A 466 14.94 -9.88 3.31
N LEU A 467 15.55 -8.71 3.13
CA LEU A 467 16.25 -8.34 1.88
C LEU A 467 15.39 -8.56 0.62
N SER A 468 14.09 -8.28 0.71
CA SER A 468 13.10 -8.50 -0.36
C SER A 468 12.88 -9.97 -0.76
N ARG A 469 13.18 -10.94 0.10
CA ARG A 469 12.98 -12.37 -0.16
C ARG A 469 12.16 -13.03 0.95
N CYS A 470 11.16 -13.82 0.56
CA CYS A 470 10.47 -14.73 1.47
C CYS A 470 11.40 -15.86 1.89
N TYR A 471 11.36 -16.27 3.15
CA TYR A 471 12.15 -17.40 3.64
C TYR A 471 11.49 -18.07 4.84
N THR A 472 11.74 -19.36 5.07
CA THR A 472 11.37 -20.04 6.31
C THR A 472 12.60 -20.14 7.23
N PRO A 473 12.53 -19.61 8.47
CA PRO A 473 13.66 -19.70 9.41
C PRO A 473 14.08 -21.14 9.70
N ASN A 474 15.39 -21.40 9.73
CA ASN A 474 16.00 -22.70 10.04
C ASN A 474 15.47 -23.88 9.20
N SER A 475 15.10 -23.66 7.94
CA SER A 475 14.47 -24.67 7.07
C SER A 475 15.43 -25.31 6.07
N VAL A 476 16.47 -24.60 5.67
CA VAL A 476 17.38 -25.01 4.59
C VAL A 476 18.53 -25.85 5.16
N PRO A 477 18.68 -27.12 4.76
CA PRO A 477 19.80 -27.96 5.16
C PRO A 477 21.17 -27.41 4.68
N MET A 478 22.22 -27.81 5.38
CA MET A 478 23.61 -27.57 4.96
C MET A 478 23.84 -28.06 3.52
N GLY A 479 24.47 -27.23 2.68
CA GLY A 479 24.75 -27.55 1.27
C GLY A 479 23.61 -27.23 0.29
N GLU A 480 22.42 -26.84 0.76
CA GLU A 480 21.33 -26.39 -0.10
C GLU A 480 21.37 -24.88 -0.36
N THR A 481 20.60 -24.44 -1.36
CA THR A 481 20.55 -23.03 -1.77
C THR A 481 19.93 -22.17 -0.67
N CYS A 482 20.55 -21.02 -0.39
CA CYS A 482 20.02 -20.02 0.53
C CYS A 482 20.22 -18.61 -0.03
N TYR A 483 19.49 -17.65 0.53
CA TYR A 483 19.66 -16.22 0.24
C TYR A 483 19.92 -15.40 1.51
N LEU A 484 19.71 -16.00 2.68
CA LEU A 484 19.75 -15.37 3.99
C LEU A 484 20.32 -16.36 5.01
N ASN A 485 21.10 -15.88 5.98
CA ASN A 485 21.64 -16.72 7.05
C ASN A 485 20.51 -17.40 7.86
N ASP A 486 19.46 -16.64 8.17
CA ASP A 486 18.35 -17.09 9.01
C ASP A 486 17.56 -18.24 8.39
N ALA A 487 17.68 -18.47 7.08
CA ALA A 487 17.05 -19.60 6.40
C ALA A 487 17.80 -20.92 6.64
N CYS A 488 19.11 -20.87 6.89
CA CYS A 488 19.93 -22.05 7.12
C CYS A 488 19.61 -22.67 8.48
N LYS A 489 19.35 -23.98 8.49
CA LYS A 489 19.06 -24.73 9.70
C LYS A 489 20.25 -24.76 10.66
N GLU A 490 21.46 -24.89 10.11
CA GLU A 490 22.72 -24.80 10.82
C GLU A 490 23.71 -23.94 9.99
N GLY A 491 24.64 -23.25 10.66
CA GLY A 491 25.64 -22.40 10.00
C GLY A 491 25.12 -21.07 9.47
N LYS A 492 25.57 -20.68 8.27
CA LYS A 492 25.27 -19.39 7.62
C LYS A 492 25.09 -19.55 6.12
N CYS A 493 24.53 -18.53 5.47
CA CYS A 493 24.51 -18.48 4.02
C CYS A 493 25.86 -17.97 3.49
N SER A 494 26.37 -18.60 2.43
CA SER A 494 27.64 -18.17 1.81
C SER A 494 27.56 -16.79 1.14
N SER A 495 26.34 -16.28 0.91
CA SER A 495 26.08 -14.93 0.41
C SER A 495 25.35 -14.09 1.47
N LEU A 496 25.77 -12.83 1.63
CA LEU A 496 25.27 -11.90 2.65
C LEU A 496 24.45 -10.73 2.09
N ASP A 497 24.39 -10.57 0.77
CA ASP A 497 23.73 -9.45 0.09
C ASP A 497 22.34 -9.81 -0.47
N GLY A 498 21.81 -10.98 -0.10
CA GLY A 498 20.54 -11.47 -0.64
C GLY A 498 20.65 -12.08 -2.03
N THR A 499 21.87 -12.32 -2.54
CA THR A 499 22.10 -13.11 -3.75
C THR A 499 22.14 -14.61 -3.44
N LYS A 500 22.04 -15.43 -4.49
CA LYS A 500 22.00 -16.89 -4.37
C LYS A 500 23.30 -17.42 -3.78
N GLY A 501 23.22 -17.94 -2.56
CA GLY A 501 24.29 -18.62 -1.85
C GLY A 501 23.96 -20.09 -1.56
N THR A 502 24.72 -20.68 -0.66
CA THR A 502 24.56 -22.05 -0.19
C THR A 502 24.75 -22.06 1.33
N CYS A 503 23.97 -22.85 2.07
CA CYS A 503 24.18 -22.97 3.51
C CYS A 503 25.52 -23.67 3.77
N VAL A 504 26.40 -22.98 4.50
CA VAL A 504 27.76 -23.38 4.80
C VAL A 504 28.01 -23.30 6.31
N CYS A 505 28.91 -24.11 6.83
CA CYS A 505 29.21 -24.11 8.24
C CYS A 505 29.95 -22.81 8.65
N GLN A 506 29.69 -22.35 9.86
CA GLN A 506 30.39 -21.23 10.49
C GLN A 506 31.35 -21.73 11.57
N ALA A 507 31.01 -22.80 12.28
CA ALA A 507 31.81 -23.43 13.31
C ALA A 507 31.62 -24.95 13.30
N ASP A 508 32.50 -25.68 13.99
CA ASP A 508 32.45 -27.14 14.06
C ASP A 508 31.12 -27.66 14.66
N ALA A 509 30.50 -26.87 15.53
CA ALA A 509 29.19 -27.19 16.12
C ALA A 509 28.07 -27.34 15.07
N ASP A 510 28.22 -26.72 13.89
CA ASP A 510 27.24 -26.82 12.80
C ASP A 510 27.33 -28.15 12.04
N CYS A 511 28.40 -28.92 12.23
CA CYS A 511 28.73 -30.09 11.40
C CYS A 511 28.31 -31.44 11.99
N GLY A 512 27.75 -31.44 13.20
CA GLY A 512 27.40 -32.66 13.92
C GLY A 512 28.62 -33.46 14.38
N LEU A 513 28.37 -34.57 15.09
CA LEU A 513 29.44 -35.40 15.66
C LEU A 513 30.34 -36.01 14.57
N GLY A 514 31.66 -36.02 14.80
CA GLY A 514 32.65 -36.66 13.93
C GLY A 514 33.11 -35.83 12.73
N LYS A 515 32.68 -34.57 12.62
CA LYS A 515 33.05 -33.63 11.55
C LYS A 515 33.51 -32.30 12.13
N TYR A 516 34.26 -31.54 11.33
CA TYR A 516 34.67 -30.16 11.62
C TYR A 516 34.31 -29.26 10.43
N CYS A 517 34.20 -27.96 10.69
CA CYS A 517 33.97 -26.95 9.68
C CYS A 517 35.31 -26.50 9.08
N ASN A 518 35.51 -26.67 7.78
CA ASN A 518 36.73 -26.19 7.10
C ASN A 518 36.69 -24.67 6.82
N ALA A 519 36.40 -23.86 7.85
CA ALA A 519 36.35 -22.40 7.76
C ALA A 519 37.74 -21.79 7.49
N GLY A 520 38.23 -21.97 6.26
CA GLY A 520 39.43 -21.33 5.75
C GLY A 520 39.18 -19.86 5.37
N LEU A 521 40.15 -19.26 4.68
CA LEU A 521 40.05 -17.85 4.24
C LEU A 521 38.88 -17.60 3.28
N ASP A 522 38.50 -18.61 2.49
CA ASP A 522 37.35 -18.53 1.58
C ASP A 522 36.05 -18.87 2.33
N ILE A 523 35.52 -17.88 3.03
CA ILE A 523 34.28 -17.96 3.83
C ILE A 523 33.04 -18.36 3.03
N THR A 524 33.14 -18.45 1.69
CA THR A 524 32.04 -18.82 0.79
C THR A 524 32.01 -20.32 0.45
N LYS A 525 33.05 -21.08 0.82
CA LYS A 525 33.18 -22.52 0.53
C LYS A 525 33.29 -23.40 1.78
N ASN A 526 32.91 -22.88 2.94
CA ASN A 526 32.95 -23.64 4.18
C ASN A 526 32.04 -24.88 4.07
N SER A 527 32.52 -26.02 4.55
CA SER A 527 31.88 -27.31 4.44
C SER A 527 32.25 -28.19 5.63
N CYS A 528 31.36 -29.11 5.94
CA CYS A 528 31.56 -30.07 7.02
C CYS A 528 32.38 -31.27 6.54
N VAL A 529 33.61 -31.35 7.01
CA VAL A 529 34.58 -32.38 6.64
C VAL A 529 34.75 -33.36 7.81
N VAL A 530 34.99 -34.63 7.51
CA VAL A 530 35.23 -35.66 8.54
C VAL A 530 36.50 -35.33 9.34
N LEU A 531 36.45 -35.52 10.65
CA LEU A 531 37.63 -35.39 11.51
C LEU A 531 38.73 -36.37 11.07
N LYS A 532 39.93 -35.84 10.95
CA LYS A 532 41.13 -36.51 10.46
C LYS A 532 41.69 -37.49 11.48
N GLU A 533 42.20 -38.61 10.98
CA GLU A 533 42.88 -39.65 11.75
C GLU A 533 44.30 -39.23 12.14
N ASN A 534 44.92 -40.00 13.04
CA ASN A 534 46.33 -39.80 13.38
C ASN A 534 47.21 -39.86 12.12
N ASN A 535 48.24 -39.01 12.09
CA ASN A 535 49.23 -38.82 11.02
C ASN A 535 48.74 -38.13 9.74
N GLU A 536 47.45 -37.86 9.61
CA GLU A 536 46.91 -37.02 8.53
C GLU A 536 47.29 -35.55 8.71
N THR A 537 47.36 -34.82 7.59
CA THR A 537 47.82 -33.43 7.58
C THR A 537 46.77 -32.48 8.16
N CYS A 538 47.16 -31.66 9.13
CA CYS A 538 46.35 -30.59 9.73
C CYS A 538 47.03 -29.23 9.58
N ASP A 539 46.28 -28.15 9.74
CA ASP A 539 46.83 -26.79 9.62
C ASP A 539 47.74 -26.43 10.80
N ILE A 540 48.88 -25.78 10.49
CA ILE A 540 49.93 -25.44 11.47
C ILE A 540 49.38 -24.59 12.63
N ALA A 541 48.49 -23.64 12.33
CA ALA A 541 47.89 -22.76 13.30
C ALA A 541 46.41 -23.13 13.47
N GLY A 542 46.03 -23.55 14.68
CA GLY A 542 44.64 -23.86 15.03
C GLY A 542 44.10 -25.19 14.48
N GLY A 543 44.89 -25.99 13.76
CA GLY A 543 44.43 -27.22 13.09
C GLY A 543 44.04 -28.39 14.01
N GLY A 544 44.11 -28.24 15.34
CA GLY A 544 43.72 -29.27 16.31
C GLY A 544 42.26 -29.72 16.14
N HIS A 545 41.36 -28.78 15.83
CA HIS A 545 39.95 -29.05 15.59
C HIS A 545 39.67 -29.94 14.37
N GLN A 546 40.66 -30.11 13.48
CA GLN A 546 40.55 -30.97 12.31
C GLN A 546 40.78 -32.44 12.66
N CYS A 547 41.34 -32.73 13.84
CA CYS A 547 41.81 -34.05 14.24
C CYS A 547 40.82 -34.71 15.21
N LYS A 548 40.59 -36.02 15.09
CA LYS A 548 39.73 -36.77 16.03
C LYS A 548 40.17 -36.65 17.48
N SER A 549 41.48 -36.52 17.71
CA SER A 549 42.07 -36.35 19.04
C SER A 549 41.99 -34.93 19.59
N GLY A 550 41.71 -33.92 18.74
CA GLY A 550 41.82 -32.51 19.07
C GLY A 550 43.25 -31.93 19.02
N PHE A 551 44.27 -32.75 18.72
CA PHE A 551 45.67 -32.33 18.75
C PHE A 551 46.34 -32.37 17.38
N CYS A 552 46.98 -31.26 17.03
CA CYS A 552 47.74 -31.06 15.80
C CYS A 552 49.12 -30.47 16.15
N LYS A 553 50.21 -31.07 15.65
CA LYS A 553 51.56 -30.56 15.82
C LYS A 553 52.40 -30.91 14.59
N PHE A 554 53.23 -29.97 14.14
CA PHE A 554 54.00 -30.10 12.88
C PHE A 554 53.14 -30.49 11.67
N SER A 555 51.96 -29.86 11.55
CA SER A 555 50.98 -30.16 10.52
C SER A 555 50.48 -31.60 10.49
N ARG A 556 50.56 -32.35 11.59
CA ARG A 556 50.02 -33.71 11.69
C ARG A 556 49.12 -33.91 12.90
N CYS A 557 48.00 -34.57 12.67
CA CYS A 557 47.12 -35.03 13.74
C CYS A 557 47.82 -36.12 14.56
N TYR A 558 47.68 -36.09 15.88
CA TYR A 558 48.22 -37.12 16.75
C TYR A 558 47.36 -37.30 17.99
N THR A 559 47.39 -38.46 18.63
CA THR A 559 46.77 -38.68 19.93
C THR A 559 47.87 -38.70 20.99
N PRO A 560 47.79 -37.86 22.04
CA PRO A 560 48.80 -37.84 23.08
C PRO A 560 48.96 -39.20 23.76
N ASN A 561 50.21 -39.61 24.03
CA ASN A 561 50.55 -40.85 24.73
C ASN A 561 49.84 -42.10 24.15
N SER A 562 49.81 -42.24 22.82
CA SER A 562 49.08 -43.32 22.14
C SER A 562 49.96 -44.31 21.38
N VAL A 563 51.17 -43.90 20.99
CA VAL A 563 52.08 -44.69 20.17
C VAL A 563 53.04 -45.48 21.07
N ASP A 564 53.13 -46.79 20.84
CA ASP A 564 54.01 -47.68 21.58
C ASP A 564 55.48 -47.52 21.17
N MET A 565 56.40 -47.95 22.02
CA MET A 565 57.84 -47.95 21.74
C MET A 565 58.13 -48.72 20.45
N SER A 566 58.99 -48.18 19.59
CA SER A 566 59.34 -48.68 18.24
C SER A 566 58.30 -48.46 17.14
N ASP A 567 57.08 -47.99 17.46
CA ASP A 567 56.09 -47.65 16.44
C ASP A 567 56.34 -46.26 15.84
N THR A 568 55.71 -45.99 14.69
CA THR A 568 55.90 -44.75 13.94
C THR A 568 55.36 -43.54 14.70
N CYS A 569 56.18 -42.50 14.83
CA CYS A 569 55.81 -41.21 15.41
C CYS A 569 56.24 -40.05 14.50
N TYR A 570 55.69 -38.87 14.78
CA TYR A 570 56.06 -37.61 14.12
C TYR A 570 56.33 -36.46 15.11
N ASN A 571 56.04 -36.68 16.39
CA ASN A 571 56.31 -35.76 17.48
C ASN A 571 56.41 -36.54 18.80
N ASP A 572 57.11 -35.97 19.78
CA ASP A 572 57.35 -36.61 21.08
C ASP A 572 56.06 -36.88 21.85
N ASP A 573 55.09 -35.95 21.80
CA ASP A 573 53.85 -36.00 22.58
C ASP A 573 52.94 -37.18 22.18
N ALA A 574 53.15 -37.76 20.99
CA ALA A 574 52.41 -38.93 20.52
C ALA A 574 52.88 -40.23 21.20
N CYS A 575 54.14 -40.31 21.65
CA CYS A 575 54.72 -41.51 22.25
C CYS A 575 54.20 -41.71 23.68
N LYS A 576 53.77 -42.94 24.02
CA LYS A 576 53.38 -43.29 25.40
C LYS A 576 54.50 -43.05 26.41
N GLU A 577 55.72 -43.37 26.00
CA GLU A 577 56.95 -43.28 26.79
C GLU A 577 58.09 -42.81 25.87
N GLY A 578 59.11 -42.13 26.42
CA GLY A 578 60.26 -41.66 25.66
C GLY A 578 60.00 -40.43 24.78
N LYS A 579 60.56 -40.44 23.57
CA LYS A 579 60.51 -39.34 22.58
C LYS A 579 60.43 -39.89 21.16
N CYS A 580 60.14 -39.03 20.19
CA CYS A 580 60.23 -39.40 18.79
C CYS A 580 61.68 -39.28 18.30
N SER A 581 62.14 -40.25 17.50
CA SER A 581 63.50 -40.22 16.92
C SER A 581 63.68 -39.15 15.84
N ALA A 582 62.58 -38.62 15.30
CA ALA A 582 62.58 -37.55 14.32
C ALA A 582 62.37 -36.17 14.97
N VAL A 583 63.10 -35.18 14.47
CA VAL A 583 62.95 -33.77 14.85
C VAL A 583 62.11 -33.07 13.78
N ASP A 584 61.27 -32.11 14.18
CA ASP A 584 60.51 -31.22 13.29
C ASP A 584 59.46 -31.89 12.38
N GLY A 585 58.75 -32.92 12.86
CA GLY A 585 57.60 -33.49 12.14
C GLY A 585 57.93 -34.49 11.04
N ALA A 586 59.20 -34.88 10.88
CA ALA A 586 59.60 -35.97 10.00
C ALA A 586 59.14 -37.33 10.57
N LYS A 587 59.05 -38.35 9.69
CA LYS A 587 58.67 -39.71 10.12
C LYS A 587 59.81 -40.30 10.96
N GLY A 588 59.52 -40.56 12.24
CA GLY A 588 60.40 -41.24 13.17
C GLY A 588 59.74 -42.46 13.79
N THR A 589 60.37 -42.95 14.85
CA THR A 589 59.86 -44.03 15.70
C THR A 589 59.95 -43.61 17.16
N CYS A 590 59.01 -44.05 18.00
CA CYS A 590 59.11 -43.79 19.43
C CYS A 590 60.31 -44.54 19.98
N VAL A 591 61.19 -43.81 20.65
CA VAL A 591 62.45 -44.29 21.18
C VAL A 591 62.60 -43.81 22.62
N CYS A 592 63.32 -44.56 23.43
CA CYS A 592 63.54 -44.18 24.82
C CYS A 592 64.34 -42.88 24.93
N LYS A 593 64.03 -42.08 25.95
CA LYS A 593 64.80 -40.89 26.34
C LYS A 593 65.64 -41.17 27.58
N GLU A 594 65.13 -42.00 28.47
CA GLU A 594 65.76 -42.42 29.73
C GLU A 594 65.40 -43.88 30.07
N ASP A 595 66.07 -44.45 31.07
CA ASP A 595 65.86 -45.84 31.50
C ASP A 595 64.40 -46.12 31.95
N SER A 596 63.71 -45.10 32.48
CA SER A 596 62.31 -45.18 32.89
C SER A 596 61.40 -45.66 31.77
N ASP A 597 61.69 -45.24 30.54
CA ASP A 597 60.87 -45.49 29.34
C ASP A 597 60.97 -46.94 28.83
N CYS A 598 61.85 -47.75 29.42
CA CYS A 598 62.15 -49.10 28.93
C CYS A 598 61.54 -50.22 29.76
N GLY A 599 60.87 -49.87 30.87
CA GLY A 599 60.37 -50.82 31.85
C GLY A 599 61.49 -51.52 32.64
N ALA A 600 61.09 -52.26 33.68
CA ALA A 600 62.03 -52.90 34.59
C ALA A 600 62.97 -53.89 33.88
N GLY A 601 64.27 -53.84 34.22
CA GLY A 601 65.28 -54.77 33.70
C GLY A 601 65.89 -54.38 32.35
N LYS A 602 65.51 -53.23 31.78
CA LYS A 602 66.12 -52.66 30.57
C LYS A 602 66.73 -51.28 30.87
N TRP A 603 67.56 -50.80 29.96
CA TRP A 603 68.17 -49.47 29.99
C TRP A 603 68.06 -48.82 28.61
N CYS A 604 68.09 -47.49 28.56
CA CYS A 604 68.01 -46.73 27.32
C CYS A 604 69.39 -46.37 26.80
N ASP A 605 69.73 -46.75 25.57
CA ASP A 605 71.03 -46.44 24.96
C ASP A 605 71.16 -45.01 24.41
N ALA A 606 70.43 -44.07 25.01
CA ALA A 606 70.47 -42.65 24.69
C ALA A 606 71.89 -42.07 24.76
N GLY A 607 72.34 -41.47 23.66
CA GLY A 607 73.64 -40.78 23.56
C GLY A 607 74.74 -41.53 22.80
N PHE A 608 74.47 -42.74 22.27
CA PHE A 608 75.42 -43.50 21.44
C PHE A 608 75.25 -43.25 19.94
N ASP A 609 74.01 -43.05 19.48
CA ASP A 609 73.64 -42.63 18.13
C ASP A 609 72.44 -41.69 18.25
N THR A 610 72.51 -40.48 17.68
CA THR A 610 71.46 -39.47 17.82
C THR A 610 70.16 -39.83 17.09
N LYS A 611 70.12 -40.96 16.37
CA LYS A 611 68.97 -41.38 15.56
C LYS A 611 68.30 -42.68 16.00
N VAL A 612 68.89 -43.47 16.90
CA VAL A 612 68.38 -44.82 17.24
C VAL A 612 68.55 -45.11 18.74
N ASN A 613 67.83 -44.40 19.60
CA ASN A 613 67.72 -44.82 20.99
C ASN A 613 66.84 -46.09 21.07
N ALA A 614 67.24 -47.09 21.83
CA ALA A 614 66.55 -48.35 21.97
C ALA A 614 66.66 -48.89 23.40
N CYS A 615 65.63 -49.61 23.82
CA CYS A 615 65.60 -50.29 25.10
C CYS A 615 66.40 -51.59 25.03
N ARG A 616 67.53 -51.62 25.73
CA ARG A 616 68.43 -52.78 25.81
C ARG A 616 68.24 -53.51 27.14
N PRO A 617 68.36 -54.84 27.20
CA PRO A 617 68.45 -55.54 28.49
C PRO A 617 69.59 -55.00 29.36
N LYS A 618 69.37 -54.86 30.67
CA LYS A 618 70.45 -54.55 31.61
C LYS A 618 71.45 -55.69 31.65
N LEU A 619 72.72 -55.29 31.64
CA LEU A 619 73.87 -56.17 31.58
C LEU A 619 74.06 -56.93 32.90
N ASP A 620 74.41 -58.20 32.76
CA ASP A 620 74.73 -59.09 33.87
C ASP A 620 76.13 -58.81 34.43
N LYS A 621 76.37 -59.31 35.64
CA LYS A 621 77.66 -59.18 36.31
C LYS A 621 78.81 -59.69 35.43
N GLY A 622 79.85 -58.88 35.29
CA GLY A 622 81.04 -59.20 34.50
C GLY A 622 80.97 -58.82 33.02
N GLU A 623 79.80 -58.42 32.52
CA GLU A 623 79.64 -57.90 31.16
C GLU A 623 80.19 -56.48 31.03
N LYS A 624 80.71 -56.16 29.84
CA LYS A 624 81.37 -54.88 29.57
C LYS A 624 80.33 -53.76 29.46
N CYS A 625 80.38 -52.78 30.37
CA CYS A 625 79.45 -51.67 30.43
C CYS A 625 80.01 -50.34 29.88
N GLY A 626 81.33 -50.23 29.67
CA GLY A 626 81.92 -49.02 29.11
C GLY A 626 83.38 -49.14 28.68
N SER A 627 83.96 -48.02 28.27
CA SER A 627 85.38 -47.86 27.91
C SER A 627 85.98 -46.61 28.58
N VAL A 628 87.31 -46.54 28.67
CA VAL A 628 88.02 -45.39 29.25
C VAL A 628 87.56 -44.08 28.57
N GLY A 629 87.13 -43.11 29.40
CA GLY A 629 86.62 -41.82 28.94
C GLY A 629 85.10 -41.73 28.74
N THR A 630 84.35 -42.83 28.92
CA THR A 630 82.87 -42.81 28.86
C THR A 630 82.28 -42.65 30.27
N PHE A 631 81.47 -41.60 30.47
CA PHE A 631 80.81 -41.31 31.74
C PHE A 631 79.35 -41.76 31.73
N GLY A 632 78.82 -42.13 32.89
CA GLY A 632 77.40 -42.45 33.06
C GLY A 632 76.99 -43.87 32.65
N ASN A 633 77.87 -44.87 32.64
CA ASN A 633 77.52 -46.24 32.21
C ASN A 633 76.88 -47.12 33.30
N ASP A 634 76.73 -46.63 34.52
CA ASP A 634 76.22 -47.38 35.67
C ASP A 634 74.80 -47.92 35.44
N HIS A 635 73.97 -47.13 34.76
CA HIS A 635 72.58 -47.44 34.47
C HIS A 635 72.41 -48.70 33.59
N LYS A 636 73.44 -49.07 32.81
CA LYS A 636 73.46 -50.26 31.95
C LYS A 636 73.48 -51.57 32.71
N CYS A 637 73.94 -51.56 33.97
CA CYS A 637 74.14 -52.77 34.77
C CYS A 637 72.92 -53.08 35.64
N LYS A 638 72.58 -54.37 35.81
CA LYS A 638 71.52 -54.78 36.77
C LYS A 638 71.83 -54.33 38.19
N SER A 639 73.11 -54.26 38.56
CA SER A 639 73.58 -53.78 39.86
C SER A 639 73.63 -52.25 40.02
N GLY A 640 73.40 -51.50 38.92
CA GLY A 640 73.54 -50.04 38.92
C GLY A 640 74.97 -49.54 39.12
N ASN A 641 75.99 -50.38 38.93
CA ASN A 641 77.40 -49.99 39.11
C ASN A 641 78.30 -50.62 38.04
N CYS A 642 78.98 -49.76 37.28
CA CYS A 642 79.91 -50.06 36.21
C CYS A 642 81.32 -49.58 36.62
N SER A 643 82.27 -50.49 36.80
CA SER A 643 83.60 -50.12 37.30
C SER A 643 84.70 -51.06 36.82
N GLY A 644 85.96 -50.72 37.12
CA GLY A 644 87.12 -51.59 36.85
C GLY A 644 87.90 -51.17 35.61
N ALA A 645 88.48 -49.97 35.62
CA ALA A 645 89.43 -49.55 34.58
C ALA A 645 90.57 -50.59 34.42
N PRO A 646 91.06 -50.86 33.20
CA PRO A 646 90.68 -50.22 31.92
C PRO A 646 89.42 -50.83 31.25
N ASN A 647 88.92 -51.96 31.75
CA ASN A 647 87.81 -52.72 31.17
C ASN A 647 86.56 -52.63 32.06
N TYR A 648 85.83 -51.51 31.96
CA TYR A 648 84.62 -51.25 32.76
C TYR A 648 83.59 -52.38 32.59
N LYS A 649 83.28 -53.08 33.69
CA LYS A 649 82.33 -54.20 33.77
C LYS A 649 81.29 -53.99 34.86
N CYS A 650 80.12 -54.60 34.69
CA CYS A 650 79.06 -54.58 35.70
C CYS A 650 79.47 -55.36 36.95
N LYS A 651 79.28 -54.75 38.13
CA LYS A 651 79.62 -55.37 39.43
C LYS A 651 78.63 -56.44 39.87
#